data_AF-A0A0D0NIL6-F1
#
_entry.id   AF-A0A0D0NIL6-F1
#
_cell.length_a   1.000
_cell.length_b   1.000
_cell.length_c   1.000
_cell.angle_alpha   90.00
_cell.angle_beta   90.00
_cell.angle_gamma   90.00
#
_symmetry.space_group_name_H-M   'P 1'
#
loop_
_entity.id
_entity.type
_entity.pdbx_description
1 polymer ?
#
loop_
_entity_poly.entity_id
_entity_poly.type
_entity_poly.pdbx_seq_one_letter_code
_entity_poly.pdbx_strand_id
1 'polypeptide(L)'
;MSDPTVPDAERMPSAIDRAYGRGATLLAGLMSLAAIAFALDVPRRIGLQLYTEQYLALILALTLGIAFLKSPRFPGPWRAIDALLAALGFGAAMYIAVRYPVLVNELVYRPLDGTIISVVLTLLATEAVRRATGWGLTLVVVGFLIYGLVGHLLPFGMSRQILPDRLFIYVAADTNGMIGLPLMVAATVVYAFILMGQVLEKSGGSAFFNDLSLALVGRAKGGAAKIAVVSSFLFGSVSGSAVANVVASGVVTIPMMKKAGYKPKVAAAVEALASTGGQLAPPIMGAAAFLMAEFLQISYATVVLAAVIPTLLYYGSIILYVHVHASANDLSIPADVEVPRAGEVLRDGWHFVLPFVILIWTLFWLNWRPELAALAAAASLAVLALFVPYRGERARVRDILAVLPGTGVAVVEIIAISAVAGIVIGVLNITGLSFSLTLSLVKLAEGSVFVLLLIAALVSIVLGMGMPTVGVYVLLASLIGPALIQAGLDPVASHMFLLYFGMLSMITPPVALASFTAASMARANPMGDRVPGGQDGLGRLSHPVHDRVRAGARHADRLGRDGVERDPRRCGRGLRHRRDLRLDVPPPRRGGAAGPRRARPRRAVADPPLSGDQPASQRPRHPRRSPAPRRHLAVGAGGEPIPHVTEFLKMKKIDAFNHIWPEKFFEALIAEIGTMTAITKRSGDVPMMTNLDRRFEVMDMFGPEYQQILSLASPPLEKFGAPDVAVKLGRIGSEEMAKLCQEHPDRFPGFIGTVPVTAPDRMVEECRHAVEDLGALGMQIFTNVEGRPMDLAEFEPLYEYMASAGKPLWLHPARAENFADYQSESRSEYEIWWTFGWPYETSAAMARLVFSKMFDKYPGLTVITHHAGGMVPFFEGRVGPGWDQMGKRTSDRDLSVARTSLKRPHLEYFKEFYADTASFGSRKAIEHAIEFFGEDRVVFASDAPFDPEGGPMYIRETIEIVDALDISEELRAKIYHGNIAALTGLKL
;
A
#
# COMPACT_ATOMS: atom_id res chain seq x y z
N MET A 1 -2.29 -14.11 -51.97
CA MET A 1 -0.86 -14.15 -51.60
C MET A 1 -0.27 -12.87 -52.15
N SER A 2 -0.05 -11.87 -51.29
CA SER A 2 0.31 -10.50 -51.68
C SER A 2 0.89 -9.75 -50.48
N ASP A 3 1.82 -8.85 -50.74
CA ASP A 3 2.65 -8.17 -49.74
C ASP A 3 2.01 -6.83 -49.29
N PRO A 4 1.79 -6.61 -47.97
CA PRO A 4 1.25 -5.36 -47.44
C PRO A 4 2.31 -4.38 -46.90
N THR A 5 3.52 -4.32 -47.46
CA THR A 5 4.61 -3.42 -47.00
C THR A 5 4.69 -2.04 -47.66
N VAL A 6 3.55 -1.47 -48.08
CA VAL A 6 3.44 -0.04 -48.45
C VAL A 6 2.54 0.68 -47.44
N PRO A 7 3.03 1.69 -46.69
CA PRO A 7 2.17 2.54 -45.86
C PRO A 7 1.31 3.42 -46.78
N ASP A 8 0.00 3.14 -46.79
CA ASP A 8 -0.95 3.83 -47.65
C ASP A 8 -0.93 5.35 -47.42
N ALA A 9 -0.90 6.12 -48.51
CA ALA A 9 -0.92 7.59 -48.44
C ALA A 9 -2.27 8.09 -47.88
N GLU A 10 -2.28 9.33 -47.39
CA GLU A 10 -3.33 9.97 -46.57
C GLU A 10 -4.78 9.74 -47.06
N ARG A 11 -5.37 8.57 -46.76
CA ARG A 11 -6.82 8.34 -46.90
C ARG A 11 -7.53 9.25 -45.91
N MET A 12 -8.34 10.19 -46.41
CA MET A 12 -9.22 10.97 -45.55
C MET A 12 -10.15 10.01 -44.76
N PRO A 13 -10.28 10.17 -43.42
CA PRO A 13 -11.10 9.28 -42.61
C PRO A 13 -12.56 9.34 -43.11
N SER A 14 -13.18 8.18 -43.31
CA SER A 14 -14.54 8.07 -43.84
C SER A 14 -15.58 8.70 -42.91
N ALA A 15 -16.81 8.88 -43.37
CA ALA A 15 -17.90 9.37 -42.52
C ALA A 15 -18.08 8.51 -41.25
N ILE A 16 -17.92 7.19 -41.39
CA ILE A 16 -17.95 6.20 -40.31
C ILE A 16 -16.78 6.41 -39.34
N ASP A 17 -15.55 6.59 -39.86
CA ASP A 17 -14.36 6.81 -39.02
C ASP A 17 -14.47 8.10 -38.21
N ARG A 18 -15.04 9.16 -38.80
CA ARG A 18 -15.30 10.44 -38.12
C ARG A 18 -16.42 10.32 -37.08
N ALA A 19 -17.45 9.52 -37.33
CA ALA A 19 -18.51 9.25 -36.36
C ALA A 19 -17.99 8.49 -35.13
N TYR A 20 -17.25 7.38 -35.33
CA TYR A 20 -16.63 6.64 -34.24
C TYR A 20 -15.57 7.46 -33.48
N GLY A 21 -14.80 8.31 -34.17
CA GLY A 21 -13.88 9.25 -33.53
C GLY A 21 -14.59 10.24 -32.60
N ARG A 22 -15.73 10.81 -33.02
CA ARG A 22 -16.58 11.65 -32.17
C ARG A 22 -17.15 10.89 -30.98
N GLY A 23 -17.60 9.64 -31.18
CA GLY A 23 -18.08 8.77 -30.10
C GLY A 23 -17.01 8.51 -29.04
N ALA A 24 -15.79 8.13 -29.44
CA ALA A 24 -14.66 7.95 -28.54
C ALA A 24 -14.29 9.25 -27.78
N THR A 25 -14.37 10.40 -28.45
CA THR A 25 -14.14 11.72 -27.83
C THR A 25 -15.20 12.06 -26.78
N LEU A 26 -16.48 11.74 -27.05
CA LEU A 26 -17.58 11.93 -26.12
C LEU A 26 -17.43 11.04 -24.87
N LEU A 27 -17.15 9.75 -25.05
CA LEU A 27 -16.92 8.82 -23.94
C LEU A 27 -15.72 9.26 -23.07
N ALA A 28 -14.64 9.74 -23.68
CA ALA A 28 -13.49 10.27 -22.94
C ALA A 28 -13.80 11.56 -22.16
N GLY A 29 -14.67 12.44 -22.71
CA GLY A 29 -15.21 13.59 -21.99
C GLY A 29 -16.07 13.17 -20.80
N LEU A 30 -16.98 12.21 -20.98
CA LEU A 30 -17.81 11.66 -19.91
C LEU A 30 -16.98 11.00 -18.79
N MET A 31 -15.96 10.22 -19.16
CA MET A 31 -15.03 9.61 -18.20
C MET A 31 -14.25 10.64 -17.39
N SER A 32 -13.87 11.75 -18.03
CA SER A 32 -13.20 12.87 -17.37
C SER A 32 -14.11 13.61 -16.39
N LEU A 33 -15.37 13.83 -16.77
CA LEU A 33 -16.37 14.41 -15.87
C LEU A 33 -16.69 13.47 -14.70
N ALA A 34 -16.81 12.17 -14.94
CA ALA A 34 -17.04 11.17 -13.89
C ALA A 34 -15.88 11.12 -12.88
N ALA A 35 -14.63 11.12 -13.36
CA ALA A 35 -13.46 11.10 -12.48
C ALA A 35 -13.30 12.36 -11.65
N ILE A 36 -13.51 13.55 -12.25
CA ILE A 36 -13.51 14.82 -11.51
C ILE A 36 -14.65 14.86 -10.48
N ALA A 37 -15.86 14.40 -10.85
CA ALA A 37 -17.01 14.38 -9.94
C ALA A 37 -16.79 13.42 -8.75
N PHE A 38 -16.21 12.24 -8.98
CA PHE A 38 -15.90 11.28 -7.92
C PHE A 38 -14.78 11.80 -6.99
N ALA A 39 -13.69 12.32 -7.55
CA ALA A 39 -12.59 12.91 -6.77
C ALA A 39 -13.06 14.10 -5.91
N LEU A 40 -13.99 14.93 -6.41
CA LEU A 40 -14.59 16.05 -5.66
C LEU A 40 -15.72 15.62 -4.70
N ASP A 41 -15.99 14.31 -4.56
CA ASP A 41 -17.05 13.74 -3.70
C ASP A 41 -18.48 14.25 -4.05
N VAL A 42 -18.70 14.59 -5.33
CA VAL A 42 -20.00 15.11 -5.80
C VAL A 42 -21.16 14.13 -5.59
N PRO A 43 -21.05 12.80 -5.85
CA PRO A 43 -22.16 11.87 -5.64
C PRO A 43 -22.69 11.91 -4.20
N ARG A 44 -21.80 11.82 -3.20
CA ARG A 44 -22.17 11.88 -1.79
C ARG A 44 -22.83 13.21 -1.42
N ARG A 45 -22.29 14.33 -1.91
CA ARG A 45 -22.84 15.69 -1.69
C ARG A 45 -24.24 15.90 -2.25
N ILE A 46 -24.64 15.14 -3.29
CA ILE A 46 -26.00 15.17 -3.85
C ILE A 46 -26.87 13.99 -3.37
N GLY A 47 -26.45 13.28 -2.31
CA GLY A 47 -27.21 12.19 -1.70
C GLY A 47 -27.12 10.83 -2.40
N LEU A 48 -26.31 10.69 -3.45
CA LEU A 48 -26.07 9.41 -4.12
C LEU A 48 -24.99 8.62 -3.40
N GLN A 49 -25.40 7.62 -2.63
CA GLN A 49 -24.52 6.58 -2.11
C GLN A 49 -24.22 5.57 -3.22
N LEU A 50 -22.94 5.45 -3.59
CA LEU A 50 -22.45 4.51 -4.59
C LEU A 50 -21.29 3.71 -3.97
N TYR A 51 -21.22 2.41 -4.27
CA TYR A 51 -20.01 1.63 -3.98
C TYR A 51 -18.87 2.09 -4.89
N THR A 52 -17.64 2.08 -4.40
CA THR A 52 -16.45 2.45 -5.19
C THR A 52 -16.36 1.62 -6.47
N GLU A 53 -16.69 0.34 -6.37
CA GLU A 53 -16.70 -0.64 -7.45
C GLU A 53 -17.69 -0.29 -8.57
N GLN A 54 -18.79 0.41 -8.28
CA GLN A 54 -19.69 0.92 -9.31
C GLN A 54 -19.03 2.02 -10.14
N TYR A 55 -18.28 2.91 -9.48
CA TYR A 55 -17.47 3.92 -10.15
C TYR A 55 -16.34 3.28 -10.97
N LEU A 56 -15.64 2.28 -10.43
CA LEU A 56 -14.56 1.59 -11.15
C LEU A 56 -15.09 0.81 -12.37
N ALA A 57 -16.23 0.12 -12.24
CA ALA A 57 -16.89 -0.55 -13.36
C ALA A 57 -17.42 0.44 -14.42
N LEU A 58 -17.89 1.63 -14.02
CA LEU A 58 -18.26 2.72 -14.94
C LEU A 58 -17.05 3.24 -15.73
N ILE A 59 -15.93 3.50 -15.05
CA ILE A 59 -14.68 3.96 -15.69
C ILE A 59 -14.11 2.87 -16.61
N LEU A 60 -14.22 1.60 -16.24
CA LEU A 60 -13.86 0.46 -17.08
C LEU A 60 -14.75 0.35 -18.33
N ALA A 61 -16.08 0.52 -18.20
CA ALA A 61 -17.01 0.53 -19.32
C ALA A 61 -16.65 1.60 -20.36
N LEU A 62 -16.42 2.83 -19.88
CA LEU A 62 -15.98 3.95 -20.70
C LEU A 62 -14.62 3.65 -21.36
N THR A 63 -13.66 3.11 -20.60
CA THR A 63 -12.33 2.73 -21.08
C THR A 63 -12.39 1.70 -22.21
N LEU A 64 -13.16 0.61 -22.06
CA LEU A 64 -13.31 -0.40 -23.11
C LEU A 64 -13.99 0.18 -24.36
N GLY A 65 -15.04 0.98 -24.18
CA GLY A 65 -15.70 1.70 -25.28
C GLY A 65 -14.73 2.59 -26.07
N ILE A 66 -13.90 3.38 -25.40
CA ILE A 66 -12.89 4.23 -26.05
C ILE A 66 -11.78 3.39 -26.70
N ALA A 67 -11.28 2.36 -26.01
CA ALA A 67 -10.18 1.51 -26.48
C ALA A 67 -10.48 0.85 -27.83
N PHE A 68 -11.65 0.20 -27.95
CA PHE A 68 -12.06 -0.46 -29.20
C PHE A 68 -12.39 0.54 -30.32
N LEU A 69 -13.03 1.67 -30.01
CA LEU A 69 -13.35 2.69 -31.02
C LEU A 69 -12.10 3.44 -31.52
N LYS A 70 -11.11 3.74 -30.65
CA LYS A 70 -9.88 4.49 -31.00
C LYS A 70 -8.76 3.59 -31.54
N SER A 71 -8.71 2.31 -31.15
CA SER A 71 -7.77 1.32 -31.67
C SER A 71 -8.48 0.25 -32.52
N PRO A 72 -9.09 0.63 -33.67
CA PRO A 72 -9.71 -0.33 -34.56
C PRO A 72 -8.66 -1.27 -35.16
N ARG A 73 -9.05 -2.52 -35.38
CA ARG A 73 -8.23 -3.55 -36.05
C ARG A 73 -8.75 -3.85 -37.46
N PHE A 74 -10.01 -3.54 -37.74
CA PHE A 74 -10.68 -3.90 -38.98
C PHE A 74 -10.97 -2.67 -39.86
N PRO A 75 -10.50 -2.62 -41.12
CA PRO A 75 -10.74 -1.50 -42.02
C PRO A 75 -12.10 -1.57 -42.73
N GLY A 76 -12.64 -0.42 -43.10
CA GLY A 76 -13.87 -0.32 -43.90
C GLY A 76 -15.11 -0.86 -43.17
N PRO A 77 -16.00 -1.62 -43.85
CA PRO A 77 -17.25 -2.09 -43.24
C PRO A 77 -17.02 -3.01 -42.04
N TRP A 78 -15.90 -3.75 -42.03
CA TRP A 78 -15.51 -4.64 -40.93
C TRP A 78 -15.22 -3.89 -39.61
N ARG A 79 -15.06 -2.55 -39.64
CA ARG A 79 -14.99 -1.72 -38.42
C ARG A 79 -16.26 -1.80 -37.56
N ALA A 80 -17.37 -2.30 -38.10
CA ALA A 80 -18.54 -2.69 -37.31
C ALA A 80 -18.22 -3.73 -36.21
N ILE A 81 -17.23 -4.61 -36.42
CA ILE A 81 -16.76 -5.55 -35.39
C ILE A 81 -16.12 -4.79 -34.22
N ASP A 82 -15.30 -3.76 -34.50
CA ASP A 82 -14.69 -2.94 -33.45
C ASP A 82 -15.74 -2.11 -32.68
N ALA A 83 -16.81 -1.67 -33.35
CA ALA A 83 -17.96 -1.04 -32.69
C ALA A 83 -18.79 -2.03 -31.85
N LEU A 84 -18.94 -3.29 -32.29
CA LEU A 84 -19.59 -4.34 -31.52
C LEU A 84 -18.78 -4.71 -30.26
N LEU A 85 -17.45 -4.84 -30.38
CA LEU A 85 -16.56 -5.07 -29.23
C LEU A 85 -16.59 -3.90 -28.24
N ALA A 86 -16.65 -2.66 -28.73
CA ALA A 86 -16.85 -1.48 -27.90
C ALA A 86 -18.19 -1.53 -27.13
N ALA A 87 -19.29 -1.87 -27.82
CA ALA A 87 -20.63 -1.98 -27.23
C ALA A 87 -20.73 -3.12 -26.20
N LEU A 88 -20.15 -4.30 -26.49
CA LEU A 88 -20.11 -5.43 -25.57
C LEU A 88 -19.23 -5.14 -24.34
N GLY A 89 -18.06 -4.50 -24.52
CA GLY A 89 -17.17 -4.16 -23.42
C GLY A 89 -17.75 -3.09 -22.50
N PHE A 90 -18.33 -2.04 -23.10
CA PHE A 90 -19.09 -1.03 -22.36
C PHE A 90 -20.29 -1.66 -21.64
N GLY A 91 -21.10 -2.46 -22.33
CA GLY A 91 -22.29 -3.10 -21.76
C GLY A 91 -22.00 -4.08 -20.62
N ALA A 92 -20.96 -4.91 -20.74
CA ALA A 92 -20.57 -5.87 -19.71
C ALA A 92 -20.10 -5.17 -18.42
N ALA A 93 -19.22 -4.18 -18.53
CA ALA A 93 -18.76 -3.42 -17.37
C ALA A 93 -19.87 -2.51 -16.79
N MET A 94 -20.72 -1.92 -17.64
CA MET A 94 -21.89 -1.14 -17.18
C MET A 94 -22.92 -2.00 -16.46
N TYR A 95 -23.10 -3.27 -16.86
CA TYR A 95 -23.95 -4.21 -16.12
C TYR A 95 -23.44 -4.39 -14.69
N ILE A 96 -22.13 -4.61 -14.51
CA ILE A 96 -21.52 -4.66 -13.17
C ILE A 96 -21.73 -3.32 -12.45
N ALA A 97 -21.47 -2.18 -13.09
CA ALA A 97 -21.64 -0.85 -12.47
C ALA A 97 -23.08 -0.58 -11.95
N VAL A 98 -24.11 -1.08 -12.64
CA VAL A 98 -25.51 -0.93 -12.23
C VAL A 98 -25.95 -2.01 -11.24
N ARG A 99 -25.53 -3.26 -11.43
CA ARG A 99 -25.98 -4.40 -10.61
C ARG A 99 -25.09 -4.69 -9.40
N TYR A 100 -23.94 -4.00 -9.21
CA TYR A 100 -22.99 -4.29 -8.13
C TYR A 100 -23.61 -4.44 -6.72
N PRO A 101 -24.54 -3.58 -6.26
CA PRO A 101 -25.16 -3.71 -4.94
C PRO A 101 -25.95 -5.02 -4.76
N VAL A 102 -26.41 -5.63 -5.85
CA VAL A 102 -27.06 -6.94 -5.85
C VAL A 102 -26.02 -8.05 -6.04
N LEU A 103 -25.13 -7.90 -7.03
CA LEU A 103 -24.07 -8.87 -7.34
C LEU A 103 -23.18 -9.13 -6.12
N VAL A 104 -22.75 -8.12 -5.36
CA VAL A 104 -21.88 -8.32 -4.18
C VAL A 104 -22.46 -9.32 -3.16
N ASN A 105 -23.79 -9.46 -3.10
CA ASN A 105 -24.49 -10.46 -2.30
C ASN A 105 -24.75 -11.78 -3.08
N GLU A 106 -24.99 -11.72 -4.39
CA GLU A 106 -25.27 -12.88 -5.25
C GLU A 106 -24.02 -13.67 -5.70
N LEU A 107 -22.82 -13.05 -5.74
CA LEU A 107 -21.57 -13.61 -6.31
C LEU A 107 -21.20 -14.98 -5.72
N VAL A 108 -21.49 -15.21 -4.44
CA VAL A 108 -21.25 -16.50 -3.75
C VAL A 108 -22.03 -17.66 -4.36
N TYR A 109 -23.24 -17.40 -4.87
CA TYR A 109 -24.10 -18.38 -5.53
C TYR A 109 -23.74 -18.59 -7.02
N ARG A 110 -22.79 -17.81 -7.54
CA ARG A 110 -22.27 -17.89 -8.93
C ARG A 110 -23.37 -17.84 -9.99
N PRO A 111 -24.17 -16.76 -10.05
CA PRO A 111 -25.31 -16.66 -10.95
C PRO A 111 -24.85 -16.62 -12.42
N LEU A 112 -25.71 -17.13 -13.31
CA LEU A 112 -25.34 -17.40 -14.71
C LEU A 112 -25.01 -16.13 -15.52
N ASP A 113 -25.78 -15.05 -15.30
CA ASP A 113 -25.54 -13.73 -15.88
C ASP A 113 -24.20 -13.16 -15.40
N GLY A 114 -23.94 -13.19 -14.09
CA GLY A 114 -22.68 -12.75 -13.49
C GLY A 114 -21.49 -13.54 -14.03
N THR A 115 -21.65 -14.86 -14.22
CA THR A 115 -20.62 -15.74 -14.80
C THR A 115 -20.32 -15.36 -16.26
N ILE A 116 -21.35 -15.26 -17.11
CA ILE A 116 -21.20 -14.95 -18.54
C ILE A 116 -20.56 -13.56 -18.73
N ILE A 117 -21.02 -12.58 -17.96
CA ILE A 117 -20.53 -11.20 -18.05
C ILE A 117 -19.09 -11.09 -17.53
N SER A 118 -18.73 -11.84 -16.49
CA SER A 118 -17.34 -11.94 -16.00
C SER A 118 -16.38 -12.54 -17.03
N VAL A 119 -16.80 -13.61 -17.74
CA VAL A 119 -16.03 -14.21 -18.85
C VAL A 119 -15.84 -13.20 -19.99
N VAL A 120 -16.94 -12.58 -20.45
CA VAL A 120 -16.92 -11.60 -21.54
C VAL A 120 -16.02 -10.41 -21.19
N LEU A 121 -16.14 -9.87 -19.98
CA LEU A 121 -15.34 -8.74 -19.52
C LEU A 121 -13.85 -9.08 -19.42
N THR A 122 -13.51 -10.26 -18.89
CA THR A 122 -12.11 -10.75 -18.80
C THR A 122 -11.46 -10.87 -20.18
N LEU A 123 -12.17 -11.43 -21.16
CA LEU A 123 -11.69 -11.58 -22.53
C LEU A 123 -11.54 -10.21 -23.23
N LEU A 124 -12.52 -9.31 -23.08
CA LEU A 124 -12.49 -7.99 -23.71
C LEU A 124 -11.45 -7.05 -23.10
N ALA A 125 -11.22 -7.09 -21.79
CA ALA A 125 -10.14 -6.36 -21.13
C ALA A 125 -8.75 -6.85 -21.60
N THR A 126 -8.58 -8.17 -21.69
CA THR A 126 -7.33 -8.80 -22.19
C THR A 126 -7.04 -8.43 -23.65
N GLU A 127 -8.06 -8.42 -24.52
CA GLU A 127 -7.97 -7.97 -25.92
C GLU A 127 -7.73 -6.45 -26.03
N ALA A 128 -8.36 -5.63 -25.18
CA ALA A 128 -8.13 -4.18 -25.14
C ALA A 128 -6.67 -3.85 -24.79
N VAL A 129 -6.09 -4.53 -23.80
CA VAL A 129 -4.65 -4.45 -23.49
C VAL A 129 -3.81 -4.94 -24.66
N ARG A 130 -4.14 -6.07 -25.31
CA ARG A 130 -3.42 -6.56 -26.49
C ARG A 130 -3.42 -5.55 -27.65
N ARG A 131 -4.44 -4.70 -27.77
CA ARG A 131 -4.54 -3.59 -28.73
C ARG A 131 -3.79 -2.32 -28.30
N ALA A 132 -3.66 -2.08 -27.01
CA ALA A 132 -2.95 -0.93 -26.46
C ALA A 132 -1.43 -1.18 -26.40
N THR A 133 -1.01 -2.20 -25.65
CA THR A 133 0.41 -2.48 -25.31
C THR A 133 1.07 -3.54 -26.21
N GLY A 134 0.29 -4.30 -26.98
CA GLY A 134 0.78 -5.47 -27.70
C GLY A 134 0.91 -6.71 -26.81
N TRP A 135 1.64 -7.72 -27.31
CA TRP A 135 1.58 -9.10 -26.79
C TRP A 135 2.20 -9.34 -25.41
N GLY A 136 3.12 -8.50 -24.92
CA GLY A 136 3.88 -8.75 -23.69
C GLY A 136 3.00 -9.04 -22.47
N LEU A 137 2.24 -8.03 -22.04
CA LEU A 137 1.30 -8.15 -20.91
C LEU A 137 0.18 -9.16 -21.19
N THR A 138 -0.30 -9.25 -22.44
CA THR A 138 -1.33 -10.24 -22.81
C THR A 138 -0.88 -11.68 -22.60
N LEU A 139 0.36 -12.03 -22.98
CA LEU A 139 0.87 -13.39 -22.80
C LEU A 139 1.06 -13.74 -21.32
N VAL A 140 1.49 -12.77 -20.49
CA VAL A 140 1.57 -12.92 -19.03
C VAL A 140 0.18 -13.20 -18.44
N VAL A 141 -0.81 -12.39 -18.80
CA VAL A 141 -2.20 -12.49 -18.29
C VAL A 141 -2.88 -13.79 -18.74
N VAL A 142 -2.73 -14.17 -20.01
CA VAL A 142 -3.23 -15.46 -20.51
C VAL A 142 -2.51 -16.63 -19.82
N GLY A 143 -1.21 -16.51 -19.56
CA GLY A 143 -0.45 -17.48 -18.78
C GLY A 143 -0.98 -17.64 -17.35
N PHE A 144 -1.28 -16.54 -16.66
CA PHE A 144 -1.90 -16.57 -15.33
C PHE A 144 -3.34 -17.12 -15.35
N LEU A 145 -4.18 -16.75 -16.32
CA LEU A 145 -5.52 -17.32 -16.46
C LEU A 145 -5.48 -18.84 -16.73
N ILE A 146 -4.53 -19.31 -17.56
CA ILE A 146 -4.29 -20.75 -17.76
C ILE A 146 -3.82 -21.39 -16.45
N TYR A 147 -2.86 -20.80 -15.75
CA TYR A 147 -2.38 -21.29 -14.45
C TYR A 147 -3.50 -21.37 -13.40
N GLY A 148 -4.41 -20.39 -13.34
CA GLY A 148 -5.57 -20.42 -12.45
C GLY A 148 -6.51 -21.61 -12.72
N LEU A 149 -6.55 -22.12 -13.95
CA LEU A 149 -7.34 -23.29 -14.32
C LEU A 149 -6.57 -24.61 -14.11
N VAL A 150 -5.31 -24.71 -14.56
CA VAL A 150 -4.55 -25.98 -14.62
C VAL A 150 -3.39 -26.08 -13.63
N GLY A 151 -3.14 -25.07 -12.80
CA GLY A 151 -2.01 -25.03 -11.86
C GLY A 151 -1.98 -26.19 -10.85
N HIS A 152 -3.16 -26.75 -10.54
CA HIS A 152 -3.34 -27.94 -9.72
C HIS A 152 -2.83 -29.25 -10.37
N LEU A 153 -2.55 -29.25 -11.67
CA LEU A 153 -1.98 -30.37 -12.42
C LEU A 153 -0.45 -30.26 -12.57
N LEU A 154 0.15 -29.14 -12.15
CA LEU A 154 1.59 -28.95 -12.27
C LEU A 154 2.34 -29.70 -11.16
N PRO A 155 3.54 -30.24 -11.44
CA PRO A 155 4.42 -30.74 -10.39
C PRO A 155 4.71 -29.62 -9.37
N PHE A 156 5.05 -30.03 -8.14
CA PHE A 156 5.21 -29.18 -6.96
C PHE A 156 3.92 -28.58 -6.35
N GLY A 157 2.74 -28.81 -6.93
CA GLY A 157 1.44 -28.66 -6.23
C GLY A 157 1.11 -27.24 -5.74
N MET A 158 1.64 -26.20 -6.39
CA MET A 158 1.62 -24.81 -5.92
C MET A 158 0.24 -24.11 -5.97
N SER A 159 -0.83 -24.80 -6.37
CA SER A 159 -2.21 -24.28 -6.36
C SER A 159 -3.22 -25.40 -6.14
N ARG A 160 -4.30 -25.08 -5.41
CA ARG A 160 -5.53 -25.88 -5.37
C ARG A 160 -6.23 -25.90 -6.74
N GLN A 161 -7.16 -26.84 -6.94
CA GLN A 161 -8.08 -26.83 -8.06
C GLN A 161 -9.09 -25.67 -7.93
N ILE A 162 -9.37 -24.99 -9.05
CA ILE A 162 -10.31 -23.88 -9.13
C ILE A 162 -11.21 -24.12 -10.34
N LEU A 163 -12.53 -23.95 -10.17
CA LEU A 163 -13.50 -24.12 -11.24
C LEU A 163 -13.55 -22.85 -12.13
N PRO A 164 -13.80 -22.95 -13.45
CA PRO A 164 -13.71 -21.81 -14.36
C PRO A 164 -14.69 -20.69 -14.03
N ASP A 165 -15.92 -21.02 -13.65
CA ASP A 165 -16.96 -20.09 -13.20
C ASP A 165 -16.46 -19.26 -12.01
N ARG A 166 -15.91 -19.93 -10.97
CA ARG A 166 -15.35 -19.28 -9.79
C ARG A 166 -14.14 -18.40 -10.13
N LEU A 167 -13.27 -18.85 -11.04
CA LEU A 167 -12.11 -18.08 -11.47
C LEU A 167 -12.52 -16.79 -12.18
N PHE A 168 -13.36 -16.89 -13.21
CA PHE A 168 -13.78 -15.72 -13.99
C PHE A 168 -14.57 -14.72 -13.16
N ILE A 169 -15.49 -15.19 -12.31
CA ILE A 169 -16.20 -14.34 -11.35
C ILE A 169 -15.21 -13.58 -10.46
N TYR A 170 -14.27 -14.28 -9.82
CA TYR A 170 -13.33 -13.66 -8.89
C TYR A 170 -12.44 -12.63 -9.58
N VAL A 171 -11.85 -12.96 -10.75
CA VAL A 171 -10.96 -12.01 -11.43
C VAL A 171 -11.68 -10.82 -12.08
N ALA A 172 -13.00 -10.86 -12.26
CA ALA A 172 -13.76 -9.79 -12.94
C ALA A 172 -14.62 -8.93 -12.02
N ALA A 173 -15.18 -9.49 -10.93
CA ALA A 173 -16.19 -8.85 -10.10
C ALA A 173 -15.84 -8.81 -8.58
N ASP A 174 -14.72 -9.40 -8.16
CA ASP A 174 -14.19 -9.26 -6.80
C ASP A 174 -13.33 -7.98 -6.65
N THR A 175 -13.28 -7.43 -5.45
CA THR A 175 -12.41 -6.30 -5.06
C THR A 175 -10.91 -6.62 -5.13
N ASN A 176 -10.54 -7.90 -5.15
CA ASN A 176 -9.18 -8.39 -5.41
C ASN A 176 -8.88 -8.56 -6.92
N GLY A 177 -9.87 -8.39 -7.78
CA GLY A 177 -9.80 -8.64 -9.22
C GLY A 177 -9.68 -7.36 -10.06
N MET A 178 -10.27 -7.41 -11.25
CA MET A 178 -10.22 -6.35 -12.27
C MET A 178 -10.77 -5.00 -11.80
N ILE A 179 -11.77 -5.01 -10.92
CA ILE A 179 -12.37 -3.82 -10.30
C ILE A 179 -11.77 -3.47 -8.94
N GLY A 180 -10.55 -3.95 -8.67
CA GLY A 180 -9.83 -3.75 -7.42
C GLY A 180 -8.86 -2.57 -7.39
N LEU A 181 -7.97 -2.65 -6.39
CA LEU A 181 -6.99 -1.63 -6.00
C LEU A 181 -6.22 -0.95 -7.16
N PRO A 182 -5.67 -1.67 -8.17
CA PRO A 182 -4.92 -1.01 -9.24
C PRO A 182 -5.82 -0.15 -10.14
N LEU A 183 -7.05 -0.59 -10.38
CA LEU A 183 -8.04 0.19 -11.14
C LEU A 183 -8.49 1.42 -10.35
N MET A 184 -8.60 1.31 -9.02
CA MET A 184 -8.93 2.44 -8.14
C MET A 184 -7.92 3.58 -8.26
N VAL A 185 -6.64 3.28 -8.08
CA VAL A 185 -5.55 4.26 -8.18
C VAL A 185 -5.45 4.86 -9.59
N ALA A 186 -5.67 4.04 -10.63
CA ALA A 186 -5.68 4.51 -12.02
C ALA A 186 -6.85 5.45 -12.33
N ALA A 187 -8.04 5.16 -11.80
CA ALA A 187 -9.27 5.90 -12.04
C ALA A 187 -9.39 7.19 -11.20
N THR A 188 -8.70 7.29 -10.06
CA THR A 188 -8.76 8.45 -9.16
C THR A 188 -7.49 9.30 -9.28
N VAL A 189 -6.40 8.83 -8.68
CA VAL A 189 -5.16 9.58 -8.52
C VAL A 189 -4.45 9.80 -9.86
N VAL A 190 -4.16 8.73 -10.61
CA VAL A 190 -3.41 8.84 -11.87
C VAL A 190 -4.16 9.69 -12.90
N TYR A 191 -5.50 9.61 -12.92
CA TYR A 191 -6.31 10.49 -13.74
C TYR A 191 -6.08 11.98 -13.42
N ALA A 192 -6.14 12.38 -12.15
CA ALA A 192 -6.01 13.77 -11.73
C ALA A 192 -4.62 14.35 -12.05
N PHE A 193 -3.56 13.56 -11.87
CA PHE A 193 -2.20 13.98 -12.24
C PHE A 193 -1.98 14.07 -13.76
N ILE A 194 -2.56 13.17 -14.56
CA ILE A 194 -2.51 13.27 -16.03
C ILE A 194 -3.35 14.43 -16.54
N LEU A 195 -4.45 14.80 -15.86
CA LEU A 195 -5.18 16.04 -16.14
C LEU A 195 -4.27 17.26 -15.95
N MET A 196 -3.56 17.34 -14.82
CA MET A 196 -2.59 18.42 -14.56
C MET A 196 -1.49 18.46 -15.63
N GLY A 197 -0.93 17.31 -16.00
CA GLY A 197 0.09 17.20 -17.04
C GLY A 197 -0.41 17.62 -18.43
N GLN A 198 -1.65 17.29 -18.80
CA GLN A 198 -2.24 17.74 -20.06
C GLN A 198 -2.57 19.24 -20.05
N VAL A 199 -3.00 19.82 -18.93
CA VAL A 199 -3.13 21.29 -18.81
C VAL A 199 -1.76 21.95 -18.98
N LEU A 200 -0.68 21.40 -18.40
CA LEU A 200 0.68 21.93 -18.55
C LEU A 200 1.21 21.84 -19.99
N GLU A 201 0.96 20.72 -20.67
CA GLU A 201 1.32 20.55 -22.08
C GLU A 201 0.59 21.57 -22.97
N LYS A 202 -0.74 21.74 -22.79
CA LYS A 202 -1.56 22.65 -23.62
C LYS A 202 -1.41 24.14 -23.28
N SER A 203 -0.85 24.47 -22.12
CA SER A 203 -0.53 25.85 -21.73
C SER A 203 0.88 26.30 -22.11
N GLY A 204 1.72 25.39 -22.65
CA GLY A 204 3.07 25.72 -23.12
C GLY A 204 4.20 25.44 -22.12
N GLY A 205 3.92 24.79 -20.99
CA GLY A 205 4.91 24.50 -19.94
C GLY A 205 6.12 23.68 -20.42
N SER A 206 5.94 22.85 -21.46
CA SER A 206 7.03 22.12 -22.12
C SER A 206 8.10 23.05 -22.72
N ALA A 207 7.70 24.21 -23.26
CA ALA A 207 8.65 25.21 -23.75
C ALA A 207 9.40 25.86 -22.59
N PHE A 208 8.67 26.29 -21.54
CA PHE A 208 9.25 26.85 -20.32
C PHE A 208 10.30 25.92 -19.67
N PHE A 209 10.04 24.62 -19.56
CA PHE A 209 11.02 23.66 -19.02
C PHE A 209 12.28 23.53 -19.89
N ASN A 210 12.14 23.52 -21.22
CA ASN A 210 13.29 23.53 -22.13
C ASN A 210 14.09 24.85 -22.01
N ASP A 211 13.41 25.99 -21.94
CA ASP A 211 14.04 27.32 -21.81
C ASP A 211 14.75 27.50 -20.46
N LEU A 212 14.16 26.98 -19.38
CA LEU A 212 14.75 26.96 -18.05
C LEU A 212 15.99 26.05 -18.03
N SER A 213 15.93 24.89 -18.68
CA SER A 213 17.07 23.97 -18.85
C SER A 213 18.21 24.61 -19.64
N LEU A 214 17.90 25.30 -20.73
CA LEU A 214 18.84 26.14 -21.49
C LEU A 214 19.50 27.18 -20.58
N ALA A 215 18.71 27.98 -19.87
CA ALA A 215 19.19 29.04 -18.99
C ALA A 215 20.10 28.55 -17.86
N LEU A 216 19.75 27.42 -17.23
CA LEU A 216 20.45 26.85 -16.07
C LEU A 216 21.79 26.18 -16.45
N VAL A 217 21.82 25.36 -17.50
CA VAL A 217 22.99 24.49 -17.79
C VAL A 217 23.58 24.62 -19.19
N GLY A 218 22.96 25.40 -20.10
CA GLY A 218 23.46 25.57 -21.47
C GLY A 218 24.85 26.19 -21.56
N ARG A 219 25.22 27.07 -20.62
CA ARG A 219 26.55 27.70 -20.53
C ARG A 219 27.65 26.79 -19.95
N ALA A 220 27.31 25.62 -19.39
CA ALA A 220 28.28 24.72 -18.77
C ALA A 220 29.00 23.83 -19.81
N LYS A 221 30.21 23.32 -19.49
CA LYS A 221 30.87 22.32 -20.35
C LYS A 221 30.01 21.05 -20.46
N GLY A 222 29.76 20.60 -21.69
CA GLY A 222 28.74 19.59 -22.01
C GLY A 222 27.29 20.12 -22.08
N GLY A 223 27.08 21.43 -22.21
CA GLY A 223 25.80 22.10 -22.10
C GLY A 223 24.66 21.46 -22.90
N ALA A 224 24.86 21.16 -24.19
CA ALA A 224 23.84 20.54 -25.05
C ALA A 224 23.29 19.20 -24.50
N ALA A 225 24.15 18.39 -23.86
CA ALA A 225 23.73 17.15 -23.22
C ALA A 225 23.22 17.36 -21.79
N LYS A 226 23.69 18.38 -21.06
CA LYS A 226 23.12 18.75 -19.76
C LYS A 226 21.70 19.30 -19.88
N ILE A 227 21.40 20.04 -20.95
CA ILE A 227 20.05 20.50 -21.28
C ILE A 227 19.10 19.31 -21.43
N ALA A 228 19.52 18.25 -22.14
CA ALA A 228 18.76 17.00 -22.20
C ALA A 228 18.47 16.43 -20.80
N VAL A 229 19.50 16.33 -19.96
CA VAL A 229 19.35 15.76 -18.62
C VAL A 229 18.41 16.56 -17.71
N VAL A 230 18.47 17.89 -17.74
CA VAL A 230 17.59 18.77 -16.94
C VAL A 230 16.18 18.86 -17.54
N SER A 231 16.05 18.92 -18.87
CA SER A 231 14.76 18.99 -19.56
C SER A 231 13.98 17.68 -19.39
N SER A 232 14.64 16.53 -19.54
CA SER A 232 14.02 15.23 -19.26
C SER A 232 13.73 15.00 -17.77
N PHE A 233 14.46 15.64 -16.84
CA PHE A 233 14.08 15.63 -15.43
C PHE A 233 12.77 16.42 -15.21
N LEU A 234 12.71 17.68 -15.65
CA LEU A 234 11.54 18.55 -15.46
C LEU A 234 10.30 18.01 -16.18
N PHE A 235 10.40 17.64 -17.46
CA PHE A 235 9.28 17.06 -18.20
C PHE A 235 8.96 15.62 -17.73
N GLY A 236 9.97 14.87 -17.32
CA GLY A 236 9.82 13.50 -16.82
C GLY A 236 9.03 13.43 -15.50
N SER A 237 9.37 14.31 -14.57
CA SER A 237 8.71 14.46 -13.26
C SER A 237 7.23 14.86 -13.31
N VAL A 238 6.71 15.14 -14.52
CA VAL A 238 5.30 15.42 -14.80
C VAL A 238 4.67 14.33 -15.69
N SER A 239 5.37 13.92 -16.75
CA SER A 239 4.84 13.00 -17.76
C SER A 239 4.86 11.53 -17.34
N GLY A 240 5.69 11.17 -16.36
CA GLY A 240 5.72 9.83 -15.77
C GLY A 240 6.01 8.67 -16.73
N SER A 241 6.52 8.97 -17.94
CA SER A 241 6.64 8.01 -19.05
C SER A 241 7.93 8.22 -19.84
N ALA A 242 8.83 7.23 -19.81
CA ALA A 242 10.12 7.31 -20.48
C ALA A 242 10.02 7.57 -21.99
N VAL A 243 9.07 6.93 -22.68
CA VAL A 243 8.93 7.06 -24.14
C VAL A 243 8.33 8.41 -24.53
N ALA A 244 7.36 8.93 -23.77
CA ALA A 244 6.81 10.26 -24.00
C ALA A 244 7.87 11.35 -23.79
N ASN A 245 8.71 11.18 -22.75
CA ASN A 245 9.81 12.08 -22.42
C ASN A 245 10.90 12.11 -23.52
N VAL A 246 11.32 10.94 -24.04
CA VAL A 246 12.23 10.86 -25.19
C VAL A 246 11.65 11.58 -26.43
N VAL A 247 10.34 11.48 -26.67
CA VAL A 247 9.70 12.16 -27.81
C VAL A 247 9.58 13.67 -27.60
N ALA A 248 9.29 14.14 -26.39
CA ALA A 248 9.12 15.56 -26.09
C ALA A 248 10.47 16.32 -26.06
N SER A 249 11.45 15.80 -25.33
CA SER A 249 12.78 16.41 -25.18
C SER A 249 13.68 16.10 -26.38
N GLY A 250 13.75 14.82 -26.78
CA GLY A 250 14.66 14.30 -27.81
C GLY A 250 14.53 14.94 -29.20
N VAL A 251 13.37 15.51 -29.55
CA VAL A 251 13.17 16.23 -30.82
C VAL A 251 14.09 17.46 -30.92
N VAL A 252 14.38 18.13 -29.80
CA VAL A 252 15.23 19.32 -29.75
C VAL A 252 16.66 18.95 -29.34
N THR A 253 16.80 18.11 -28.32
CA THR A 253 18.08 17.83 -27.65
C THR A 253 18.99 16.90 -28.45
N ILE A 254 18.46 15.87 -29.12
CA ILE A 254 19.28 14.95 -29.94
C ILE A 254 19.91 15.68 -31.14
N PRO A 255 19.19 16.52 -31.91
CA PRO A 255 19.81 17.40 -32.91
C PRO A 255 20.83 18.37 -32.31
N MET A 256 20.55 18.98 -31.16
CA MET A 256 21.47 19.92 -30.49
C MET A 256 22.78 19.23 -30.06
N MET A 257 22.70 18.06 -29.42
CA MET A 257 23.85 17.22 -29.08
C MET A 257 24.65 16.83 -30.33
N LYS A 258 23.99 16.46 -31.43
CA LYS A 258 24.67 16.13 -32.69
C LYS A 258 25.35 17.33 -33.34
N LYS A 259 24.76 18.54 -33.29
CA LYS A 259 25.43 19.80 -33.68
C LYS A 259 26.66 20.08 -32.81
N ALA A 260 26.57 19.79 -31.51
CA ALA A 260 27.64 19.93 -30.53
C ALA A 260 28.77 18.87 -30.65
N GLY A 261 28.74 18.01 -31.67
CA GLY A 261 29.77 16.98 -31.91
C GLY A 261 29.57 15.64 -31.22
N TYR A 262 28.48 15.45 -30.45
CA TYR A 262 28.20 14.14 -29.83
C TYR A 262 27.87 13.09 -30.90
N LYS A 263 28.51 11.92 -30.80
CA LYS A 263 28.22 10.76 -31.67
C LYS A 263 26.74 10.38 -31.53
N PRO A 264 26.00 10.04 -32.62
CA PRO A 264 24.56 9.75 -32.56
C PRO A 264 24.16 8.70 -31.51
N LYS A 265 24.98 7.66 -31.30
CA LYS A 265 24.74 6.64 -30.27
C LYS A 265 24.85 7.19 -28.84
N VAL A 266 25.74 8.16 -28.58
CA VAL A 266 25.88 8.80 -27.27
C VAL A 266 24.71 9.76 -27.02
N ALA A 267 24.32 10.56 -28.02
CA ALA A 267 23.15 11.44 -27.92
C ALA A 267 21.87 10.64 -27.63
N ALA A 268 21.65 9.51 -28.31
CA ALA A 268 20.54 8.61 -28.04
C ALA A 268 20.59 7.98 -26.63
N ALA A 269 21.77 7.56 -26.17
CA ALA A 269 21.93 6.93 -24.86
C ALA A 269 21.71 7.93 -23.71
N VAL A 270 22.23 9.16 -23.82
CA VAL A 270 21.99 10.22 -22.84
C VAL A 270 20.51 10.57 -22.77
N GLU A 271 19.84 10.75 -23.91
CA GLU A 271 18.40 11.04 -23.93
C GLU A 271 17.56 9.92 -23.32
N ALA A 272 17.84 8.65 -23.67
CA ALA A 272 17.09 7.50 -23.16
C ALA A 272 17.27 7.30 -21.64
N LEU A 273 18.48 7.50 -21.11
CA LEU A 273 18.78 7.48 -19.68
C LEU A 273 18.06 8.63 -18.97
N ALA A 274 18.30 9.87 -19.40
CA ALA A 274 17.70 11.07 -18.84
C ALA A 274 16.16 11.01 -18.84
N SER A 275 15.57 10.43 -19.88
CA SER A 275 14.12 10.27 -20.01
C SER A 275 13.55 9.17 -19.12
N THR A 276 14.27 8.06 -18.94
CA THR A 276 13.83 6.93 -18.09
C THR A 276 13.82 7.31 -16.60
N GLY A 277 14.77 8.15 -16.17
CA GLY A 277 14.82 8.70 -14.81
C GLY A 277 13.60 9.53 -14.42
N GLY A 278 12.85 10.06 -15.39
CA GLY A 278 11.68 10.91 -15.14
C GLY A 278 10.59 10.19 -14.34
N GLN A 279 10.54 8.87 -14.47
CA GLN A 279 9.60 7.99 -13.78
C GLN A 279 9.92 7.80 -12.29
N LEU A 280 11.14 8.14 -11.85
CA LEU A 280 11.51 8.25 -10.43
C LEU A 280 11.25 9.64 -9.85
N ALA A 281 11.22 10.67 -10.70
CA ALA A 281 11.42 12.04 -10.27
C ALA A 281 10.18 12.67 -9.60
N PRO A 282 10.30 13.13 -8.33
CA PRO A 282 9.33 14.04 -7.71
C PRO A 282 9.04 15.28 -8.58
N PRO A 283 7.80 15.83 -8.58
CA PRO A 283 6.74 15.58 -7.60
C PRO A 283 5.55 14.72 -8.07
N ILE A 284 5.50 14.27 -9.34
CA ILE A 284 4.45 13.36 -9.84
C ILE A 284 4.98 11.93 -10.02
N MET A 285 6.25 11.78 -10.41
CA MET A 285 6.88 10.50 -10.74
C MET A 285 6.12 9.73 -11.85
N GLY A 286 6.47 8.46 -12.08
CA GLY A 286 5.66 7.55 -12.88
C GLY A 286 4.41 7.08 -12.14
N ALA A 287 3.37 6.69 -12.86
CA ALA A 287 2.10 6.23 -12.27
C ALA A 287 2.23 5.02 -11.31
N ALA A 288 3.34 4.30 -11.36
CA ALA A 288 3.72 3.26 -10.39
C ALA A 288 3.93 3.80 -8.95
N ALA A 289 4.26 5.08 -8.77
CA ALA A 289 4.47 5.68 -7.45
C ALA A 289 3.17 5.78 -6.62
N PHE A 290 2.04 6.09 -7.26
CA PHE A 290 0.74 6.07 -6.60
C PHE A 290 0.34 4.65 -6.21
N LEU A 291 0.60 3.68 -7.08
CA LEU A 291 0.41 2.26 -6.77
C LEU A 291 1.38 1.77 -5.68
N MET A 292 2.52 2.43 -5.45
CA MET A 292 3.42 2.14 -4.34
C MET A 292 2.90 2.68 -3.01
N ALA A 293 2.38 3.91 -2.98
CA ALA A 293 1.71 4.45 -1.80
C ALA A 293 0.55 3.54 -1.38
N GLU A 294 -0.25 3.10 -2.35
CA GLU A 294 -1.39 2.21 -2.12
C GLU A 294 -0.98 0.79 -1.72
N PHE A 295 -0.03 0.13 -2.41
CA PHE A 295 0.41 -1.23 -2.03
C PHE A 295 1.06 -1.29 -0.65
N LEU A 296 1.64 -0.19 -0.17
CA LEU A 296 2.24 -0.08 1.15
C LEU A 296 1.29 0.51 2.21
N GLN A 297 0.10 0.98 1.81
CA GLN A 297 -0.85 1.73 2.66
C GLN A 297 -0.19 2.92 3.40
N ILE A 298 0.70 3.65 2.71
CA ILE A 298 1.39 4.84 3.24
C ILE A 298 1.03 6.10 2.45
N SER A 299 1.29 7.27 3.03
CA SER A 299 1.08 8.53 2.33
C SER A 299 1.91 8.62 1.05
N TYR A 300 1.34 9.20 -0.01
CA TYR A 300 2.09 9.48 -1.24
C TYR A 300 3.27 10.45 -0.99
N ALA A 301 3.13 11.36 -0.02
CA ALA A 301 4.22 12.23 0.44
C ALA A 301 5.45 11.42 0.92
N THR A 302 5.24 10.29 1.62
CA THR A 302 6.31 9.38 2.06
C THR A 302 7.05 8.77 0.86
N VAL A 303 6.30 8.30 -0.16
CA VAL A 303 6.86 7.73 -1.39
C VAL A 303 7.66 8.77 -2.18
N VAL A 304 7.13 9.99 -2.31
CA VAL A 304 7.81 11.11 -2.99
C VAL A 304 9.09 11.49 -2.27
N LEU A 305 9.09 11.57 -0.93
CA LEU A 305 10.28 11.87 -0.14
C LEU A 305 11.35 10.78 -0.28
N ALA A 306 10.97 9.50 -0.19
CA ALA A 306 11.87 8.37 -0.40
C ALA A 306 12.48 8.36 -1.82
N ALA A 307 11.74 8.84 -2.82
CA ALA A 307 12.20 8.93 -4.21
C ALA A 307 13.23 10.05 -4.48
N VAL A 308 13.38 11.04 -3.59
CA VAL A 308 14.36 12.13 -3.75
C VAL A 308 15.79 11.57 -3.85
N ILE A 309 16.17 10.67 -2.95
CA ILE A 309 17.52 10.11 -2.87
C ILE A 309 17.91 9.35 -4.16
N PRO A 310 17.16 8.32 -4.63
CA PRO A 310 17.51 7.61 -5.87
C PRO A 310 17.43 8.53 -7.09
N THR A 311 16.53 9.53 -7.12
CA THR A 311 16.46 10.52 -8.21
C THR A 311 17.73 11.36 -8.29
N LEU A 312 18.20 11.90 -7.16
CA LEU A 312 19.44 12.70 -7.11
C LEU A 312 20.67 11.87 -7.50
N LEU A 313 20.76 10.63 -7.03
CA LEU A 313 21.85 9.72 -7.41
C LEU A 313 21.81 9.37 -8.91
N TYR A 314 20.63 9.05 -9.45
CA TYR A 314 20.45 8.71 -10.86
C TYR A 314 20.85 9.88 -11.77
N TYR A 315 20.23 11.04 -11.59
CA TYR A 315 20.51 12.22 -12.41
C TYR A 315 21.93 12.77 -12.18
N GLY A 316 22.43 12.74 -10.94
CA GLY A 316 23.82 13.09 -10.62
C GLY A 316 24.84 12.24 -11.37
N SER A 317 24.61 10.92 -11.46
CA SER A 317 25.48 10.01 -12.22
C SER A 317 25.52 10.33 -13.72
N ILE A 318 24.39 10.70 -14.31
CA ILE A 318 24.30 11.08 -15.74
C ILE A 318 24.95 12.44 -15.98
N ILE A 319 24.74 13.43 -15.12
CA ILE A 319 25.40 14.75 -15.22
C ILE A 319 26.92 14.61 -15.09
N LEU A 320 27.41 13.76 -14.18
CA LEU A 320 28.83 13.45 -14.02
C LEU A 320 29.41 12.78 -15.27
N TYR A 321 28.75 11.73 -15.78
CA TYR A 321 29.14 11.07 -17.04
C TYR A 321 29.20 12.05 -18.21
N VAL A 322 28.16 12.86 -18.40
CA VAL A 322 28.09 13.88 -19.46
C VAL A 322 29.21 14.90 -19.30
N HIS A 323 29.52 15.34 -18.07
CA HIS A 323 30.57 16.32 -17.83
C HIS A 323 31.97 15.75 -18.11
N VAL A 324 32.27 14.53 -17.68
CA VAL A 324 33.54 13.85 -17.97
C VAL A 324 33.68 13.58 -19.47
N HIS A 325 32.64 13.06 -20.12
CA HIS A 325 32.64 12.79 -21.56
C HIS A 325 32.84 14.06 -22.40
N ALA A 326 32.14 15.14 -22.06
CA ALA A 326 32.30 16.44 -22.70
C ALA A 326 33.68 17.07 -22.44
N SER A 327 34.26 16.84 -21.26
CA SER A 327 35.60 17.35 -20.93
C SER A 327 36.70 16.63 -21.72
N ALA A 328 36.57 15.31 -21.91
CA ALA A 328 37.52 14.49 -22.67
C ALA A 328 37.41 14.62 -24.21
N ASN A 329 36.31 15.18 -24.73
CA ASN A 329 36.08 15.36 -26.18
C ASN A 329 35.86 16.84 -26.55
N ASP A 330 36.13 17.77 -25.62
CA ASP A 330 35.94 19.23 -25.71
C ASP A 330 34.57 19.72 -26.22
N LEU A 331 33.49 19.07 -25.79
CA LEU A 331 32.13 19.33 -26.27
C LEU A 331 31.46 20.49 -25.52
N SER A 332 30.94 21.45 -26.27
CA SER A 332 30.29 22.69 -25.81
C SER A 332 28.90 22.85 -26.46
N ILE A 333 28.14 23.89 -26.08
CA ILE A 333 26.85 24.19 -26.73
C ILE A 333 27.11 24.80 -28.14
N PRO A 334 26.29 24.50 -29.17
CA PRO A 334 26.49 25.08 -30.50
C PRO A 334 26.35 26.60 -30.49
N ALA A 335 27.22 27.30 -31.24
CA ALA A 335 27.26 28.76 -31.27
C ALA A 335 26.02 29.42 -31.91
N ASP A 336 25.16 28.65 -32.59
CA ASP A 336 23.86 29.08 -33.12
C ASP A 336 22.71 28.92 -32.12
N VAL A 337 22.98 28.48 -30.88
CA VAL A 337 21.98 28.36 -29.81
C VAL A 337 22.17 29.50 -28.81
N GLU A 338 21.31 30.51 -28.90
CA GLU A 338 21.26 31.60 -27.92
C GLU A 338 20.72 31.10 -26.57
N VAL A 339 21.46 31.39 -25.49
CA VAL A 339 21.08 30.93 -24.14
C VAL A 339 20.44 32.08 -23.37
N PRO A 340 19.14 32.01 -23.01
CA PRO A 340 18.45 33.07 -22.27
C PRO A 340 19.01 33.26 -20.85
N ARG A 341 18.58 34.32 -20.15
CA ARG A 341 18.87 34.48 -18.71
C ARG A 341 17.77 33.84 -17.87
N ALA A 342 18.15 33.15 -16.79
CA ALA A 342 17.19 32.44 -15.93
C ALA A 342 16.14 33.38 -15.31
N GLY A 343 16.52 34.61 -14.94
CA GLY A 343 15.57 35.60 -14.41
C GLY A 343 14.53 36.09 -15.41
N GLU A 344 14.83 36.08 -16.72
CA GLU A 344 13.86 36.42 -17.78
C GLU A 344 12.87 35.27 -17.98
N VAL A 345 13.38 34.03 -18.10
CA VAL A 345 12.55 32.81 -18.22
C VAL A 345 11.64 32.62 -17.01
N LEU A 346 12.14 32.82 -15.78
CA LEU A 346 11.35 32.72 -14.56
C LEU A 346 10.33 33.87 -14.43
N ARG A 347 10.66 35.09 -14.86
CA ARG A 347 9.72 36.23 -14.84
C ARG A 347 8.53 36.00 -15.77
N ASP A 348 8.76 35.44 -16.96
CA ASP A 348 7.70 35.20 -17.93
C ASP A 348 6.92 33.90 -17.61
N GLY A 349 7.62 32.87 -17.12
CA GLY A 349 7.07 31.53 -16.86
C GLY A 349 6.64 31.23 -15.42
N TRP A 350 6.64 32.19 -14.50
CA TRP A 350 6.33 31.97 -13.06
C TRP A 350 5.01 31.20 -12.82
N HIS A 351 4.03 31.40 -13.70
CA HIS A 351 2.71 30.79 -13.65
C HIS A 351 2.73 29.27 -13.86
N PHE A 352 3.78 28.71 -14.46
CA PHE A 352 4.02 27.26 -14.51
C PHE A 352 4.62 26.69 -13.22
N VAL A 353 5.24 27.53 -12.37
CA VAL A 353 5.82 27.10 -11.09
C VAL A 353 4.75 27.04 -10.00
N LEU A 354 3.82 28.00 -9.99
CA LEU A 354 2.73 28.07 -9.00
C LEU A 354 1.93 26.76 -8.83
N PRO A 355 1.48 26.01 -9.86
CA PRO A 355 0.74 24.77 -9.66
C PRO A 355 1.58 23.70 -8.93
N PHE A 356 2.91 23.68 -9.07
CA PHE A 356 3.76 22.77 -8.28
C PHE A 356 3.89 23.23 -6.83
N VAL A 357 3.93 24.53 -6.57
CA VAL A 357 3.87 25.08 -5.20
C VAL A 357 2.53 24.74 -4.55
N ILE A 358 1.41 24.88 -5.27
CA ILE A 358 0.07 24.49 -4.80
C ILE A 358 -0.01 22.98 -4.55
N LEU A 359 0.48 22.16 -5.48
CA LEU A 359 0.53 20.70 -5.33
C LEU A 359 1.32 20.29 -4.08
N ILE A 360 2.54 20.80 -3.92
CA ILE A 360 3.43 20.45 -2.79
C ILE A 360 2.84 20.97 -1.48
N TRP A 361 2.31 22.19 -1.44
CA TRP A 361 1.71 22.77 -0.23
C TRP A 361 0.42 22.03 0.18
N THR A 362 -0.49 21.75 -0.74
CA THR A 362 -1.72 20.99 -0.44
C THR A 362 -1.42 19.56 -0.01
N LEU A 363 -0.46 18.88 -0.66
CA LEU A 363 -0.07 17.50 -0.34
C LEU A 363 0.69 17.38 0.99
N PHE A 364 1.72 18.22 1.24
CA PHE A 364 2.62 18.06 2.39
C PHE A 364 2.24 18.90 3.62
N TRP A 365 1.60 20.07 3.44
CA TRP A 365 1.27 20.98 4.56
C TRP A 365 -0.20 20.90 4.97
N LEU A 366 -1.12 20.71 4.01
CA LEU A 366 -2.54 20.54 4.28
C LEU A 366 -2.98 19.07 4.34
N ASN A 367 -2.08 18.13 4.07
CA ASN A 367 -2.32 16.68 4.02
C ASN A 367 -3.55 16.29 3.16
N TRP A 368 -3.75 16.96 2.03
CA TRP A 368 -4.86 16.66 1.12
C TRP A 368 -4.63 15.37 0.36
N ARG A 369 -5.73 14.65 0.08
CA ARG A 369 -5.72 13.46 -0.79
C ARG A 369 -5.03 13.79 -2.13
N PRO A 370 -4.13 12.95 -2.67
CA PRO A 370 -3.31 13.30 -3.83
C PRO A 370 -4.10 13.73 -5.07
N GLU A 371 -5.28 13.14 -5.31
CA GLU A 371 -6.18 13.52 -6.41
C GLU A 371 -6.78 14.92 -6.22
N LEU A 372 -7.09 15.34 -4.99
CA LEU A 372 -7.56 16.71 -4.70
C LEU A 372 -6.43 17.74 -4.90
N ALA A 373 -5.22 17.43 -4.43
CA ALA A 373 -4.04 18.26 -4.61
C ALA A 373 -3.71 18.46 -6.12
N ALA A 374 -3.75 17.38 -6.91
CA ALA A 374 -3.56 17.42 -8.35
C ALA A 374 -4.68 18.18 -9.09
N LEU A 375 -5.95 18.03 -8.69
CA LEU A 375 -7.05 18.80 -9.27
C LEU A 375 -6.95 20.29 -8.95
N ALA A 376 -6.56 20.67 -7.73
CA ALA A 376 -6.35 22.06 -7.35
C ALA A 376 -5.19 22.71 -8.15
N ALA A 377 -4.07 22.00 -8.29
CA ALA A 377 -2.95 22.41 -9.13
C ALA A 377 -3.37 22.55 -10.60
N ALA A 378 -4.07 21.55 -11.17
CA ALA A 378 -4.58 21.59 -12.55
C ALA A 378 -5.53 22.77 -12.79
N ALA A 379 -6.45 23.03 -11.86
CA ALA A 379 -7.39 24.15 -11.93
C ALA A 379 -6.67 25.51 -11.88
N SER A 380 -5.70 25.68 -10.97
CA SER A 380 -4.92 26.92 -10.86
C SER A 380 -4.15 27.25 -12.15
N LEU A 381 -3.53 26.25 -12.79
CA LEU A 381 -2.82 26.41 -14.04
C LEU A 381 -3.79 26.65 -15.22
N ALA A 382 -4.91 25.93 -15.27
CA ALA A 382 -5.93 26.11 -16.31
C ALA A 382 -6.53 27.52 -16.28
N VAL A 383 -6.71 28.11 -15.10
CA VAL A 383 -7.12 29.52 -14.94
C VAL A 383 -6.00 30.46 -15.40
N LEU A 384 -4.77 30.30 -14.89
CA LEU A 384 -3.66 31.21 -15.23
C LEU A 384 -3.33 31.23 -16.73
N ALA A 385 -3.34 30.08 -17.40
CA ALA A 385 -3.01 29.95 -18.82
C ALA A 385 -3.97 30.70 -19.78
N LEU A 386 -5.17 31.07 -19.31
CA LEU A 386 -6.12 31.90 -20.07
C LEU A 386 -5.76 33.40 -20.02
N PHE A 387 -5.10 33.85 -18.94
CA PHE A 387 -4.84 35.27 -18.68
C PHE A 387 -3.37 35.65 -18.88
N VAL A 388 -2.44 34.78 -18.50
CA VAL A 388 -0.99 35.02 -18.55
C VAL A 388 -0.41 34.37 -19.82
N PRO A 389 0.29 35.14 -20.69
CA PRO A 389 0.97 34.57 -21.85
C PRO A 389 2.34 33.99 -21.49
N TYR A 390 2.78 32.99 -22.24
CA TYR A 390 4.20 32.62 -22.33
C TYR A 390 4.69 32.85 -23.76
N ARG A 391 5.80 33.58 -23.93
CA ARG A 391 6.35 34.00 -25.24
C ARG A 391 5.35 34.65 -26.21
N GLY A 392 4.27 35.24 -25.68
CA GLY A 392 3.21 35.89 -26.47
C GLY A 392 2.01 34.99 -26.80
N GLU A 393 2.11 33.67 -26.62
CA GLU A 393 0.98 32.76 -26.79
C GLU A 393 0.16 32.64 -25.50
N ARG A 394 -1.14 32.36 -25.63
CA ARG A 394 -2.09 32.12 -24.51
C ARG A 394 -2.97 30.93 -24.85
N ALA A 395 -3.34 30.13 -23.86
CA ALA A 395 -4.35 29.09 -24.04
C ALA A 395 -5.73 29.75 -24.25
N ARG A 396 -6.55 29.17 -25.13
CA ARG A 396 -7.95 29.61 -25.32
C ARG A 396 -8.86 28.71 -24.49
N VAL A 397 -10.03 29.22 -24.10
CA VAL A 397 -11.04 28.44 -23.33
C VAL A 397 -11.37 27.12 -24.02
N ARG A 398 -11.47 27.11 -25.35
CA ARG A 398 -11.67 25.87 -26.15
C ARG A 398 -10.54 24.86 -25.98
N ASP A 399 -9.31 25.33 -25.88
CA ASP A 399 -8.12 24.47 -25.85
C ASP A 399 -7.94 23.88 -24.42
N ILE A 400 -8.28 24.64 -23.38
CA ILE A 400 -8.46 24.13 -22.00
C ILE A 400 -9.63 23.13 -21.91
N LEU A 401 -10.79 23.41 -22.52
CA LEU A 401 -11.91 22.45 -22.54
C LEU A 401 -11.58 21.18 -23.34
N ALA A 402 -10.71 21.26 -24.36
CA ALA A 402 -10.22 20.12 -25.11
C ALA A 402 -9.23 19.24 -24.31
N VAL A 403 -8.66 19.73 -23.20
CA VAL A 403 -7.86 18.92 -22.28
C VAL A 403 -8.68 17.78 -21.67
N LEU A 404 -9.98 17.99 -21.36
CA LEU A 404 -10.81 16.95 -20.74
C LEU A 404 -10.88 15.67 -21.60
N PRO A 405 -11.43 15.67 -22.84
CA PRO A 405 -11.42 14.47 -23.67
C PRO A 405 -10.00 14.03 -24.08
N GLY A 406 -9.00 14.93 -24.10
CA GLY A 406 -7.60 14.56 -24.30
C GLY A 406 -7.06 13.66 -23.17
N THR A 407 -7.25 14.09 -21.92
CA THR A 407 -6.92 13.36 -20.70
C THR A 407 -7.66 12.04 -20.64
N GLY A 408 -8.99 12.06 -20.85
CA GLY A 408 -9.80 10.85 -20.92
C GLY A 408 -9.31 9.86 -21.98
N VAL A 409 -8.81 10.33 -23.12
CA VAL A 409 -8.19 9.49 -24.16
C VAL A 409 -6.77 9.00 -23.77
N ALA A 410 -6.02 9.76 -22.99
CA ALA A 410 -4.66 9.41 -22.55
C ALA A 410 -4.66 8.31 -21.47
N VAL A 411 -5.59 8.35 -20.53
CA VAL A 411 -5.65 7.39 -19.40
C VAL A 411 -6.10 5.98 -19.81
N VAL A 412 -6.77 5.80 -20.95
CA VAL A 412 -7.33 4.52 -21.42
C VAL A 412 -6.33 3.37 -21.36
N GLU A 413 -5.08 3.61 -21.76
CA GLU A 413 -4.03 2.59 -21.76
C GLU A 413 -3.68 2.17 -20.32
N ILE A 414 -3.53 3.14 -19.41
CA ILE A 414 -3.17 2.89 -18.00
C ILE A 414 -4.33 2.21 -17.26
N ILE A 415 -5.56 2.63 -17.49
CA ILE A 415 -6.76 2.05 -16.88
C ILE A 415 -6.94 0.60 -17.36
N ALA A 416 -6.78 0.33 -18.66
CA ALA A 416 -6.84 -1.03 -19.20
C ALA A 416 -5.72 -1.93 -18.64
N ILE A 417 -4.48 -1.42 -18.56
CA ILE A 417 -3.36 -2.13 -17.91
C ILE A 417 -3.68 -2.45 -16.45
N SER A 418 -4.22 -1.49 -15.70
CA SER A 418 -4.47 -1.64 -14.26
C SER A 418 -5.60 -2.62 -13.97
N ALA A 419 -6.70 -2.54 -14.73
CA ALA A 419 -7.77 -3.54 -14.71
C ALA A 419 -7.23 -4.96 -14.97
N VAL A 420 -6.38 -5.11 -16.01
CA VAL A 420 -5.78 -6.40 -16.36
C VAL A 420 -4.68 -6.85 -15.38
N ALA A 421 -4.02 -5.93 -14.68
CA ALA A 421 -3.15 -6.26 -13.56
C ALA A 421 -3.95 -6.78 -12.35
N GLY A 422 -5.15 -6.24 -12.11
CA GLY A 422 -6.12 -6.78 -11.16
C GLY A 422 -6.53 -8.24 -11.46
N ILE A 423 -6.62 -8.63 -12.74
CA ILE A 423 -6.82 -10.05 -13.12
C ILE A 423 -5.67 -10.92 -12.58
N VAL A 424 -4.42 -10.46 -12.71
CA VAL A 424 -3.25 -11.23 -12.24
C VAL A 424 -3.19 -11.30 -10.71
N ILE A 425 -3.47 -10.21 -10.00
CA ILE A 425 -3.59 -10.21 -8.53
C ILE A 425 -4.69 -11.18 -8.10
N GLY A 426 -5.86 -11.14 -8.76
CA GLY A 426 -6.96 -12.08 -8.54
C GLY A 426 -6.52 -13.54 -8.70
N VAL A 427 -5.80 -13.88 -9.79
CA VAL A 427 -5.22 -15.22 -9.97
C VAL A 427 -4.26 -15.59 -8.83
N LEU A 428 -3.34 -14.70 -8.46
CA LEU A 428 -2.35 -14.96 -7.41
C LEU A 428 -3.01 -15.22 -6.04
N ASN A 429 -4.05 -14.46 -5.72
CA ASN A 429 -4.77 -14.57 -4.45
C ASN A 429 -5.63 -15.85 -4.41
N ILE A 430 -6.36 -16.20 -5.47
CA ILE A 430 -7.24 -17.38 -5.46
C ILE A 430 -6.46 -18.71 -5.53
N THR A 431 -5.28 -18.72 -6.16
CA THR A 431 -4.38 -19.88 -6.26
C THR A 431 -3.49 -20.09 -5.03
N GLY A 432 -3.06 -19.00 -4.38
CA GLY A 432 -2.05 -19.01 -3.32
C GLY A 432 -0.60 -18.84 -3.83
N LEU A 433 -0.40 -18.67 -5.14
CA LEU A 433 0.94 -18.66 -5.76
C LEU A 433 1.84 -17.54 -5.24
N SER A 434 1.33 -16.36 -4.88
CA SER A 434 2.16 -15.27 -4.35
C SER A 434 2.92 -15.71 -3.08
N PHE A 435 2.22 -16.39 -2.15
CA PHE A 435 2.83 -16.92 -0.92
C PHE A 435 3.76 -18.11 -1.21
N SER A 436 3.36 -19.04 -2.05
CA SER A 436 4.20 -20.21 -2.42
C SER A 436 5.49 -19.80 -3.15
N LEU A 437 5.45 -18.80 -4.03
CA LEU A 437 6.62 -18.26 -4.70
C LEU A 437 7.53 -17.50 -3.72
N THR A 438 6.93 -16.70 -2.83
CA THR A 438 7.62 -15.95 -1.78
C THR A 438 8.47 -16.85 -0.90
N LEU A 439 7.87 -17.89 -0.30
CA LEU A 439 8.60 -18.88 0.51
C LEU A 439 9.69 -19.60 -0.31
N SER A 440 9.43 -19.88 -1.59
CA SER A 440 10.37 -20.55 -2.48
C SER A 440 11.60 -19.69 -2.80
N LEU A 441 11.42 -18.37 -2.98
CA LEU A 441 12.50 -17.40 -3.22
C LEU A 441 13.34 -17.17 -1.97
N VAL A 442 12.71 -17.00 -0.80
CA VAL A 442 13.41 -16.84 0.50
C VAL A 442 14.22 -18.11 0.82
N LYS A 443 13.67 -19.30 0.56
CA LYS A 443 14.38 -20.58 0.73
C LYS A 443 15.55 -20.74 -0.26
N LEU A 444 15.36 -20.39 -1.53
CA LEU A 444 16.41 -20.46 -2.56
C LEU A 444 17.58 -19.50 -2.31
N ALA A 445 17.34 -18.40 -1.58
CA ALA A 445 18.38 -17.48 -1.18
C ALA A 445 19.25 -17.98 0.00
N GLU A 446 18.90 -19.09 0.65
CA GLU A 446 19.58 -19.63 1.85
C GLU A 446 19.76 -18.60 2.98
N GLY A 447 18.83 -17.63 3.10
CA GLY A 447 18.93 -16.51 4.04
C GLY A 447 19.85 -15.36 3.59
N SER A 448 20.51 -15.47 2.43
CA SER A 448 21.35 -14.42 1.87
C SER A 448 20.52 -13.36 1.13
N VAL A 449 20.23 -12.27 1.84
CA VAL A 449 19.53 -11.08 1.30
C VAL A 449 20.19 -10.57 -0.01
N PHE A 450 21.52 -10.66 -0.14
CA PHE A 450 22.23 -10.27 -1.36
C PHE A 450 21.89 -11.19 -2.57
N VAL A 451 21.79 -12.50 -2.35
CA VAL A 451 21.36 -13.45 -3.41
C VAL A 451 19.91 -13.20 -3.79
N LEU A 452 19.04 -12.96 -2.80
CA LEU A 452 17.64 -12.61 -3.05
C LEU A 452 17.51 -11.32 -3.88
N LEU A 453 18.28 -10.27 -3.56
CA LEU A 453 18.31 -9.02 -4.31
C LEU A 453 18.83 -9.21 -5.75
N LEU A 454 19.82 -10.08 -5.98
CA LEU A 454 20.29 -10.42 -7.33
C LEU A 454 19.22 -11.17 -8.15
N ILE A 455 18.51 -12.13 -7.53
CA ILE A 455 17.39 -12.84 -8.18
C ILE A 455 16.26 -11.86 -8.47
N ALA A 456 15.87 -11.02 -7.50
CA ALA A 456 14.85 -10.00 -7.66
C ALA A 456 15.20 -9.00 -8.77
N ALA A 457 16.45 -8.53 -8.86
CA ALA A 457 16.92 -7.65 -9.93
C ALA A 457 16.83 -8.31 -11.32
N LEU A 458 17.27 -9.57 -11.44
CA LEU A 458 17.20 -10.31 -12.70
C LEU A 458 15.74 -10.53 -13.14
N VAL A 459 14.88 -10.98 -12.22
CA VAL A 459 13.44 -11.15 -12.47
C VAL A 459 12.77 -9.81 -12.80
N SER A 460 13.17 -8.71 -12.16
CA SER A 460 12.66 -7.36 -12.44
C SER A 460 13.00 -6.89 -13.85
N ILE A 461 14.23 -7.11 -14.32
CA ILE A 461 14.61 -6.79 -15.70
C ILE A 461 13.85 -7.69 -16.70
N VAL A 462 13.76 -9.00 -16.43
CA VAL A 462 13.12 -10.00 -17.31
C VAL A 462 11.61 -9.79 -17.43
N LEU A 463 10.88 -9.63 -16.31
CA LEU A 463 9.47 -9.26 -16.34
C LEU A 463 9.27 -7.84 -16.87
N GLY A 464 10.25 -6.96 -16.70
CA GLY A 464 10.25 -5.64 -17.33
C GLY A 464 10.26 -5.63 -18.87
N MET A 465 10.59 -6.75 -19.53
CA MET A 465 10.79 -6.79 -20.99
C MET A 465 9.47 -6.67 -21.79
N GLY A 466 9.13 -5.45 -22.18
CA GLY A 466 8.02 -5.19 -23.11
C GLY A 466 6.65 -5.03 -22.47
N MET A 467 6.60 -4.65 -21.21
CA MET A 467 5.40 -4.16 -20.54
C MET A 467 5.61 -2.69 -20.09
N PRO A 468 4.57 -1.85 -20.09
CA PRO A 468 4.66 -0.51 -19.53
C PRO A 468 4.95 -0.55 -18.02
N THR A 469 5.68 0.44 -17.51
CA THR A 469 6.20 0.49 -16.13
C THR A 469 5.15 0.23 -15.05
N VAL A 470 3.90 0.64 -15.25
CA VAL A 470 2.76 0.31 -14.35
C VAL A 470 2.56 -1.20 -14.22
N GLY A 471 2.45 -1.92 -15.34
CA GLY A 471 2.25 -3.38 -15.34
C GLY A 471 3.48 -4.12 -14.80
N VAL A 472 4.68 -3.65 -15.13
CA VAL A 472 5.94 -4.18 -14.57
C VAL A 472 5.97 -4.05 -13.06
N TYR A 473 5.69 -2.85 -12.54
CA TYR A 473 5.71 -2.58 -11.11
C TYR A 473 4.66 -3.40 -10.34
N VAL A 474 3.40 -3.46 -10.81
CA VAL A 474 2.36 -4.26 -10.14
C VAL A 474 2.75 -5.73 -10.05
N LEU A 475 3.24 -6.32 -11.15
CA LEU A 475 3.67 -7.72 -11.14
C LEU A 475 4.81 -7.96 -10.16
N LEU A 476 5.80 -7.08 -10.10
CA LEU A 476 6.92 -7.21 -9.16
C LEU A 476 6.51 -6.99 -7.71
N ALA A 477 5.64 -6.01 -7.44
CA ALA A 477 5.09 -5.76 -6.11
C ALA A 477 4.30 -6.97 -5.58
N SER A 478 3.50 -7.65 -6.42
CA SER A 478 2.70 -8.81 -5.99
C SER A 478 3.43 -10.16 -6.01
N LEU A 479 4.56 -10.30 -6.73
CA LEU A 479 5.32 -11.55 -6.85
C LEU A 479 6.62 -11.58 -6.04
N ILE A 480 7.30 -10.43 -5.90
CA ILE A 480 8.67 -10.34 -5.36
C ILE A 480 8.73 -9.42 -4.12
N GLY A 481 7.85 -8.43 -4.02
CA GLY A 481 7.73 -7.53 -2.86
C GLY A 481 7.66 -8.28 -1.52
N PRO A 482 6.74 -9.25 -1.34
CA PRO A 482 6.63 -10.01 -0.09
C PRO A 482 7.88 -10.82 0.24
N ALA A 483 8.64 -11.30 -0.75
CA ALA A 483 9.89 -12.04 -0.52
C ALA A 483 11.01 -11.12 0.01
N LEU A 484 11.12 -9.89 -0.50
CA LEU A 484 12.08 -8.91 0.01
C LEU A 484 11.72 -8.50 1.45
N ILE A 485 10.43 -8.21 1.71
CA ILE A 485 9.94 -7.80 3.03
C ILE A 485 10.09 -8.95 4.06
N GLN A 486 9.72 -10.19 3.69
CA GLN A 486 9.91 -11.37 4.56
C GLN A 486 11.39 -11.68 4.84
N ALA A 487 12.31 -11.24 3.99
CA ALA A 487 13.76 -11.32 4.23
C ALA A 487 14.29 -10.19 5.14
N GLY A 488 13.41 -9.38 5.75
CA GLY A 488 13.76 -8.33 6.70
C GLY A 488 14.20 -7.00 6.06
N LEU A 489 13.85 -6.76 4.79
CA LEU A 489 14.08 -5.48 4.13
C LEU A 489 12.92 -4.51 4.36
N ASP A 490 13.24 -3.22 4.51
CA ASP A 490 12.26 -2.14 4.59
C ASP A 490 11.29 -2.18 3.38
N PRO A 491 9.95 -2.03 3.58
CA PRO A 491 8.98 -2.11 2.49
C PRO A 491 9.15 -1.01 1.43
N VAL A 492 9.47 0.23 1.83
CA VAL A 492 9.63 1.36 0.89
C VAL A 492 10.87 1.15 0.02
N ALA A 493 12.00 0.77 0.63
CA ALA A 493 13.24 0.44 -0.04
C ALA A 493 13.06 -0.77 -0.98
N SER A 494 12.32 -1.80 -0.54
CA SER A 494 12.01 -2.99 -1.35
C SER A 494 11.21 -2.64 -2.60
N HIS A 495 10.15 -1.83 -2.46
CA HIS A 495 9.32 -1.43 -3.58
C HIS A 495 10.03 -0.42 -4.50
N MET A 496 10.86 0.47 -3.97
CA MET A 496 11.74 1.35 -4.75
C MET A 496 12.79 0.56 -5.53
N PHE A 497 13.37 -0.50 -4.94
CA PHE A 497 14.31 -1.40 -5.62
C PHE A 497 13.65 -2.11 -6.81
N LEU A 498 12.47 -2.68 -6.60
CA LEU A 498 11.69 -3.35 -7.65
C LEU A 498 11.26 -2.39 -8.76
N LEU A 499 10.81 -1.18 -8.40
CA LEU A 499 10.50 -0.12 -9.37
C LEU A 499 11.75 0.26 -10.18
N TYR A 500 12.88 0.49 -9.52
CA TYR A 500 14.15 0.86 -10.17
C TYR A 500 14.61 -0.18 -11.19
N PHE A 501 14.73 -1.45 -10.78
CA PHE A 501 15.15 -2.53 -11.68
C PHE A 501 14.11 -2.86 -12.75
N GLY A 502 12.81 -2.73 -12.44
CA GLY A 502 11.73 -2.85 -13.41
C GLY A 502 11.82 -1.78 -14.51
N MET A 503 12.27 -0.55 -14.19
CA MET A 503 12.46 0.50 -15.18
C MET A 503 13.76 0.38 -15.99
N LEU A 504 14.77 -0.34 -15.50
CA LEU A 504 15.98 -0.62 -16.29
C LEU A 504 15.69 -1.44 -17.54
N SER A 505 14.57 -2.18 -17.63
CA SER A 505 14.14 -2.85 -18.87
C SER A 505 13.86 -1.89 -20.02
N MET A 506 13.47 -0.64 -19.73
CA MET A 506 13.15 0.38 -20.73
C MET A 506 14.39 0.86 -21.50
N ILE A 507 15.59 0.56 -20.98
CA ILE A 507 16.88 0.84 -21.61
C ILE A 507 17.71 -0.43 -21.92
N THR A 508 17.42 -1.55 -21.25
CA THR A 508 18.14 -2.82 -21.37
C THR A 508 17.59 -3.69 -22.52
N PRO A 509 18.44 -4.24 -23.41
CA PRO A 509 18.00 -5.18 -24.44
C PRO A 509 17.33 -6.43 -23.86
N PRO A 510 16.41 -7.10 -24.59
CA PRO A 510 16.15 -6.95 -26.01
C PRO A 510 15.04 -5.94 -26.37
N VAL A 511 14.28 -5.42 -25.39
CA VAL A 511 13.07 -4.61 -25.68
C VAL A 511 13.27 -3.10 -25.53
N ALA A 512 14.06 -2.62 -24.56
CA ALA A 512 14.71 -1.30 -24.52
C ALA A 512 13.94 -0.10 -25.14
N LEU A 513 12.65 0.08 -24.86
CA LEU A 513 11.76 0.97 -25.62
C LEU A 513 12.23 2.43 -25.70
N ALA A 514 12.79 2.98 -24.62
CA ALA A 514 13.34 4.33 -24.61
C ALA A 514 14.60 4.42 -25.51
N SER A 515 15.50 3.44 -25.41
CA SER A 515 16.71 3.33 -26.24
C SER A 515 16.38 3.20 -27.73
N PHE A 516 15.40 2.38 -28.12
CA PHE A 516 14.97 2.26 -29.52
C PHE A 516 14.37 3.56 -30.06
N THR A 517 13.53 4.22 -29.26
CA THR A 517 12.92 5.50 -29.62
C THR A 517 13.99 6.57 -29.86
N ALA A 518 14.89 6.76 -28.89
CA ALA A 518 15.98 7.73 -28.99
C ALA A 518 16.97 7.40 -30.13
N ALA A 519 17.30 6.12 -30.33
CA ALA A 519 18.17 5.68 -31.43
C ALA A 519 17.54 5.96 -32.81
N SER A 520 16.22 5.79 -32.96
CA SER A 520 15.52 6.10 -34.20
C SER A 520 15.60 7.60 -34.56
N MET A 521 15.45 8.47 -33.55
CA MET A 521 15.53 9.93 -33.68
C MET A 521 16.97 10.39 -33.96
N ALA A 522 17.95 9.78 -33.29
CA ALA A 522 19.37 10.01 -33.54
C ALA A 522 19.85 9.47 -34.90
N ARG A 523 19.10 8.54 -35.52
CA ARG A 523 19.52 7.69 -36.65
C ARG A 523 20.78 6.87 -36.33
N ALA A 524 20.74 6.19 -35.19
CA ALA A 524 21.80 5.30 -34.70
C ALA A 524 21.33 3.83 -34.70
N ASN A 525 22.27 2.90 -34.85
CA ASN A 525 22.02 1.46 -34.67
C ASN A 525 21.75 1.16 -33.17
N PRO A 526 20.56 0.69 -32.77
CA PRO A 526 20.21 0.47 -31.36
C PRO A 526 21.09 -0.61 -30.69
N MET A 527 21.37 -1.71 -31.39
CA MET A 527 22.12 -2.86 -30.88
C MET A 527 23.64 -2.71 -31.05
N GLY A 528 24.09 -1.76 -31.87
CA GLY A 528 25.49 -1.62 -32.26
C GLY A 528 25.97 -2.68 -33.25
N ASP A 529 27.22 -2.55 -33.66
CA ASP A 529 27.70 -3.07 -34.96
C ASP A 529 28.20 -4.53 -34.90
N ARG A 530 27.52 -5.38 -34.10
CA ARG A 530 27.97 -6.75 -33.78
C ARG A 530 26.92 -7.86 -33.84
N VAL A 531 25.68 -7.60 -34.31
CA VAL A 531 24.67 -8.66 -34.53
C VAL A 531 24.21 -8.70 -35.99
N PRO A 532 24.92 -9.41 -36.88
CA PRO A 532 24.40 -9.73 -38.20
C PRO A 532 23.31 -10.81 -38.11
N GLY A 533 22.17 -10.61 -38.78
CA GLY A 533 21.16 -11.66 -39.01
C GLY A 533 19.92 -11.72 -38.11
N GLY A 534 19.59 -10.67 -37.34
CA GLY A 534 18.46 -10.70 -36.38
C GLY A 534 17.23 -9.82 -36.66
N GLN A 535 17.20 -9.03 -37.75
CA GLN A 535 16.26 -7.91 -37.88
C GLN A 535 14.79 -8.32 -38.12
N ASP A 536 14.52 -9.38 -38.89
CA ASP A 536 13.16 -9.71 -39.36
C ASP A 536 12.26 -10.41 -38.34
N GLY A 537 12.83 -10.93 -37.25
CA GLY A 537 12.10 -11.66 -36.21
C GLY A 537 11.45 -10.74 -35.17
N LEU A 538 12.28 -9.95 -34.47
CA LEU A 538 11.82 -9.12 -33.33
C LEU A 538 11.04 -7.88 -33.75
N GLY A 539 11.29 -7.31 -34.95
CA GLY A 539 10.51 -6.18 -35.47
C GLY A 539 9.02 -6.49 -35.64
N ARG A 540 8.66 -7.77 -35.84
CA ARG A 540 7.26 -8.19 -36.03
C ARG A 540 6.40 -8.10 -34.76
N LEU A 541 7.01 -8.11 -33.58
CA LEU A 541 6.30 -8.03 -32.30
C LEU A 541 5.94 -6.60 -31.87
N SER A 542 6.58 -5.57 -32.46
CA SER A 542 6.47 -4.15 -32.04
C SER A 542 5.73 -3.25 -33.04
N HIS A 543 5.25 -3.77 -34.17
CA HIS A 543 4.56 -3.04 -35.24
C HIS A 543 3.54 -1.96 -34.79
N PRO A 544 2.58 -2.25 -33.87
CA PRO A 544 1.53 -1.28 -33.51
C PRO A 544 2.08 0.02 -32.89
N VAL A 545 3.20 -0.07 -32.16
CA VAL A 545 3.88 1.08 -31.57
C VAL A 545 4.75 1.78 -32.61
N HIS A 546 5.44 1.01 -33.45
CA HIS A 546 6.39 1.54 -34.44
C HIS A 546 5.71 2.48 -35.46
N ASP A 547 4.49 2.17 -35.87
CA ASP A 547 3.73 3.01 -36.80
C ASP A 547 3.05 4.21 -36.10
N ARG A 548 2.68 4.10 -34.82
CA ARG A 548 2.23 5.26 -34.00
C ARG A 548 3.36 6.28 -33.80
N VAL A 549 4.58 5.82 -33.51
CA VAL A 549 5.77 6.68 -33.43
C VAL A 549 6.06 7.35 -34.78
N ARG A 550 5.94 6.61 -35.90
CA ARG A 550 6.07 7.18 -37.26
C ARG A 550 4.96 8.17 -37.63
N ALA A 551 3.78 8.07 -37.04
CA ALA A 551 2.70 9.05 -37.22
C ALA A 551 2.97 10.33 -36.42
N GLY A 552 3.32 10.20 -35.14
CA GLY A 552 3.68 11.34 -34.27
C GLY A 552 4.87 12.14 -34.81
N ALA A 553 5.93 11.45 -35.25
CA ALA A 553 7.10 12.11 -35.85
C ALA A 553 6.76 12.92 -37.12
N ARG A 554 5.83 12.44 -37.97
CA ARG A 554 5.37 13.20 -39.15
C ARG A 554 4.46 14.38 -38.79
N HIS A 555 3.79 14.35 -37.64
CA HIS A 555 3.00 15.47 -37.17
C HIS A 555 3.90 16.57 -36.58
N ALA A 556 4.94 16.20 -35.83
CA ALA A 556 5.98 17.11 -35.38
C ALA A 556 6.78 17.73 -36.54
N ASP A 557 7.14 16.96 -37.58
CA ASP A 557 7.84 17.47 -38.78
C ASP A 557 6.94 18.35 -39.70
N ARG A 558 5.63 18.42 -39.45
CA ARG A 558 4.73 19.45 -40.02
C ARG A 558 4.72 20.71 -39.15
N LEU A 559 4.46 20.58 -37.85
CA LEU A 559 4.48 21.70 -36.89
C LEU A 559 5.81 22.47 -36.89
N GLY A 560 6.94 21.76 -37.05
CA GLY A 560 8.27 22.37 -37.19
C GLY A 560 8.57 23.07 -38.53
N ARG A 561 7.66 23.01 -39.51
CA ARG A 561 7.73 23.72 -40.80
C ARG A 561 6.72 24.86 -40.88
N ASP A 562 5.53 24.65 -40.35
CA ASP A 562 4.43 25.63 -40.39
C ASP A 562 4.75 26.89 -39.54
N GLY A 563 5.74 26.82 -38.64
CA GLY A 563 6.27 27.95 -37.87
C GLY A 563 7.18 28.94 -38.63
N VAL A 564 7.30 28.87 -39.96
CA VAL A 564 8.16 29.77 -40.76
C VAL A 564 7.42 30.41 -41.95
N GLU A 565 6.17 30.83 -41.74
CA GLU A 565 5.43 31.64 -42.72
C GLU A 565 5.82 33.13 -42.60
N ARG A 566 6.64 33.63 -43.54
CA ARG A 566 7.11 35.04 -43.57
C ARG A 566 6.15 35.94 -44.36
N ASP A 567 5.77 37.07 -43.77
CA ASP A 567 4.96 38.12 -44.42
C ASP A 567 5.57 38.60 -45.76
N PRO A 568 4.87 38.44 -46.90
CA PRO A 568 5.40 38.74 -48.22
C PRO A 568 5.17 40.20 -48.65
N ARG A 569 5.54 41.20 -47.83
CA ARG A 569 5.29 42.64 -48.13
C ARG A 569 6.44 43.62 -47.85
N ARG A 570 7.61 43.46 -48.54
CA ARG A 570 8.45 44.59 -49.04
C ARG A 570 9.66 44.11 -49.85
N CYS A 571 9.95 44.84 -50.94
CA CYS A 571 11.22 44.96 -51.70
C CYS A 571 12.03 43.69 -52.09
N GLY A 572 12.54 43.52 -53.31
CA GLY A 572 12.42 44.35 -54.52
C GLY A 572 13.74 44.47 -55.30
N ARG A 573 13.93 43.63 -56.33
CA ARG A 573 15.15 43.48 -57.17
C ARG A 573 16.37 42.91 -56.41
N GLY A 574 17.17 41.98 -56.94
CA GLY A 574 17.05 41.16 -58.15
C GLY A 574 18.41 40.84 -58.77
N LEU A 575 18.62 39.62 -59.31
CA LEU A 575 19.64 39.25 -60.31
C LEU A 575 19.45 37.77 -60.75
N ARG A 576 20.07 37.36 -61.86
CA ARG A 576 19.99 35.99 -62.45
C ARG A 576 21.39 35.39 -62.57
N HIS A 577 21.58 34.08 -62.32
CA HIS A 577 22.02 33.10 -63.34
C HIS A 577 22.42 31.68 -62.85
N ARG A 578 22.27 30.72 -63.79
CA ARG A 578 23.07 29.49 -64.05
C ARG A 578 23.21 28.39 -62.98
N ARG A 579 22.42 27.32 -63.21
CA ARG A 579 22.84 25.98 -63.69
C ARG A 579 24.24 25.42 -63.32
N ASP A 580 24.17 24.18 -62.84
CA ASP A 580 24.96 22.98 -63.22
C ASP A 580 26.50 22.97 -63.08
N LEU A 581 26.99 22.00 -62.30
CA LEU A 581 28.03 21.05 -62.74
C LEU A 581 28.17 19.86 -61.75
N ARG A 582 28.26 18.63 -62.30
CA ARG A 582 28.88 17.45 -61.65
C ARG A 582 30.26 17.24 -62.27
N LEU A 583 31.19 16.60 -61.56
CA LEU A 583 32.36 15.92 -62.13
C LEU A 583 32.78 14.72 -61.26
N ASP A 584 33.49 13.76 -61.86
CA ASP A 584 33.67 12.38 -61.37
C ASP A 584 35.15 11.91 -61.36
N VAL A 585 35.61 11.27 -60.26
CA VAL A 585 36.69 10.22 -60.20
C VAL A 585 38.11 10.77 -60.61
N PRO A 586 39.31 10.08 -60.62
CA PRO A 586 39.81 8.76 -60.17
C PRO A 586 40.88 8.74 -59.03
N PRO A 587 41.33 7.54 -58.55
CA PRO A 587 42.50 7.32 -57.66
C PRO A 587 43.73 6.76 -58.47
N PRO A 588 44.71 5.95 -57.97
CA PRO A 588 45.24 5.63 -56.61
C PRO A 588 46.81 5.65 -56.50
N ARG A 589 47.41 5.30 -55.32
CA ARG A 589 48.51 4.27 -55.11
C ARG A 589 49.59 4.55 -54.02
N ARG A 590 49.86 3.48 -53.22
CA ARG A 590 51.13 2.89 -52.68
C ARG A 590 52.40 3.75 -52.40
N GLY A 591 53.01 3.49 -51.23
CA GLY A 591 54.46 3.66 -50.93
C GLY A 591 54.80 3.28 -49.47
N GLY A 592 56.02 2.77 -49.15
CA GLY A 592 56.44 2.51 -47.76
C GLY A 592 57.75 1.70 -47.54
N ALA A 593 58.30 1.76 -46.31
CA ALA A 593 59.43 1.00 -45.73
C ALA A 593 59.31 1.09 -44.17
N ALA A 594 59.44 0.05 -43.33
CA ALA A 594 60.63 -0.74 -42.90
C ALA A 594 61.69 0.10 -42.13
N GLY A 595 62.17 -0.22 -40.92
CA GLY A 595 61.98 -1.33 -39.94
C GLY A 595 62.91 -1.09 -38.71
N PRO A 596 63.47 -2.10 -37.97
CA PRO A 596 62.91 -3.38 -37.50
C PRO A 596 63.35 -3.79 -36.04
N ARG A 597 62.77 -4.90 -35.50
CA ARG A 597 63.24 -5.71 -34.31
C ARG A 597 63.15 -4.99 -32.93
N ARG A 598 63.09 -5.66 -31.77
CA ARG A 598 63.29 -7.08 -31.39
C ARG A 598 62.05 -7.67 -30.66
N ALA A 599 62.15 -8.79 -29.92
CA ALA A 599 61.10 -9.83 -29.99
C ALA A 599 60.94 -10.82 -28.81
N ARG A 600 59.78 -11.53 -28.79
CA ARG A 600 59.41 -12.81 -28.11
C ARG A 600 59.04 -12.77 -26.60
N PRO A 601 58.32 -13.80 -26.06
CA PRO A 601 57.30 -14.70 -26.67
C PRO A 601 56.04 -14.98 -25.80
N ARG A 602 55.08 -15.77 -26.33
CA ARG A 602 53.98 -16.46 -25.60
C ARG A 602 54.18 -17.98 -25.60
N ARG A 603 53.65 -18.72 -24.60
CA ARG A 603 53.00 -20.07 -24.63
C ARG A 603 52.93 -20.68 -23.18
N ALA A 604 52.17 -21.74 -22.84
CA ALA A 604 50.82 -22.19 -23.23
C ALA A 604 50.43 -23.53 -22.52
N VAL A 605 49.15 -23.66 -22.10
CA VAL A 605 48.29 -24.88 -22.11
C VAL A 605 48.60 -26.09 -21.17
N ALA A 606 47.53 -26.68 -20.63
CA ALA A 606 47.26 -28.11 -20.28
C ALA A 606 46.83 -28.41 -18.81
N ASP A 607 45.68 -29.08 -18.67
CA ASP A 607 45.29 -29.93 -17.51
C ASP A 607 45.89 -31.35 -17.65
N PRO A 608 46.00 -32.17 -16.58
CA PRO A 608 45.08 -33.33 -16.38
C PRO A 608 44.93 -33.76 -14.88
N PRO A 609 44.54 -35.00 -14.48
CA PRO A 609 43.17 -35.55 -14.47
C PRO A 609 42.72 -36.17 -13.10
N LEU A 610 41.82 -37.16 -13.12
CA LEU A 610 40.99 -37.70 -12.02
C LEU A 610 41.56 -38.87 -11.16
N SER A 611 40.85 -39.19 -10.06
CA SER A 611 40.66 -40.49 -9.35
C SER A 611 41.33 -40.72 -7.97
N GLY A 612 40.64 -41.49 -7.09
CA GLY A 612 41.13 -41.96 -5.77
C GLY A 612 40.06 -42.07 -4.67
N ASP A 613 40.00 -43.19 -3.94
CA ASP A 613 39.04 -43.50 -2.85
C ASP A 613 39.61 -43.30 -1.43
N GLN A 614 38.74 -42.89 -0.47
CA GLN A 614 38.66 -43.21 0.99
C GLN A 614 39.93 -43.24 1.89
N PRO A 615 39.85 -43.35 3.25
CA PRO A 615 38.70 -43.26 4.17
C PRO A 615 38.85 -42.09 5.20
N ALA A 616 38.04 -42.06 6.26
CA ALA A 616 38.03 -41.01 7.28
C ALA A 616 38.96 -41.27 8.49
N SER A 617 39.59 -40.22 9.04
CA SER A 617 40.13 -40.23 10.42
C SER A 617 40.25 -38.84 11.09
N GLN A 618 39.60 -38.73 12.25
CA GLN A 618 39.92 -37.98 13.49
C GLN A 618 40.39 -36.49 13.49
N ARG A 619 40.28 -35.86 14.68
CA ARG A 619 40.47 -34.42 14.95
C ARG A 619 41.93 -34.09 15.32
N PRO A 620 42.32 -32.80 15.37
CA PRO A 620 42.36 -32.13 16.69
C PRO A 620 41.44 -30.91 16.84
N ARG A 621 41.08 -30.57 18.08
CA ARG A 621 40.46 -29.28 18.46
C ARG A 621 41.53 -28.38 19.11
N HIS A 622 41.52 -27.08 18.83
CA HIS A 622 42.12 -26.06 19.70
C HIS A 622 41.29 -24.75 19.63
N PRO A 623 41.48 -23.77 20.55
CA PRO A 623 40.35 -23.31 21.37
C PRO A 623 39.64 -22.04 20.86
N ARG A 624 38.41 -21.86 21.36
CA ARG A 624 37.66 -20.60 21.29
C ARG A 624 38.48 -19.46 21.92
N ARG A 625 38.58 -18.31 21.25
CA ARG A 625 38.87 -17.02 21.88
C ARG A 625 37.55 -16.25 22.01
N SER A 626 37.30 -15.67 23.18
CA SER A 626 36.13 -14.82 23.42
C SER A 626 36.24 -13.51 22.61
N PRO A 627 35.14 -12.99 22.04
CA PRO A 627 35.13 -11.65 21.45
C PRO A 627 35.15 -10.58 22.55
N ALA A 628 35.98 -9.56 22.37
CA ALA A 628 35.98 -8.37 23.22
C ALA A 628 34.77 -7.46 22.89
N PRO A 629 34.25 -6.66 23.83
CA PRO A 629 33.09 -5.79 23.60
C PRO A 629 33.39 -4.75 22.52
N ARG A 630 32.42 -4.53 21.62
CA ARG A 630 32.50 -3.47 20.60
C ARG A 630 32.31 -2.11 21.26
N ARG A 631 33.21 -1.16 20.97
CA ARG A 631 33.01 0.25 21.33
C ARG A 631 31.81 0.82 20.56
N HIS A 632 30.97 1.59 21.25
CA HIS A 632 29.98 2.44 20.59
C HIS A 632 30.71 3.50 19.73
N LEU A 633 30.20 3.72 18.51
CA LEU A 633 30.51 4.91 17.72
C LEU A 633 29.49 5.99 18.10
N ALA A 634 29.97 7.09 18.68
CA ALA A 634 29.13 8.23 18.98
C ALA A 634 28.70 8.92 17.68
N VAL A 635 27.40 9.11 17.50
CA VAL A 635 26.85 10.00 16.47
C VAL A 635 27.05 11.45 16.93
N GLY A 636 27.43 12.33 16.03
CA GLY A 636 27.78 13.72 16.37
C GLY A 636 26.57 14.52 16.84
N ALA A 637 26.72 15.25 17.95
CA ALA A 637 25.75 16.25 18.38
C ALA A 637 25.71 17.41 17.38
N GLY A 638 24.51 17.79 16.92
CA GLY A 638 24.34 18.75 15.82
C GLY A 638 22.89 19.11 15.49
N GLY A 639 21.99 19.05 16.48
CA GLY A 639 20.59 19.44 16.38
C GLY A 639 20.00 19.59 17.78
N GLU A 640 19.11 20.56 17.98
CA GLU A 640 18.44 20.75 19.27
C GLU A 640 17.43 19.61 19.52
N PRO A 641 17.23 19.15 20.77
CA PRO A 641 16.23 18.14 21.08
C PRO A 641 14.82 18.66 20.78
N ILE A 642 14.02 17.86 20.05
CA ILE A 642 12.57 18.08 19.94
C ILE A 642 11.99 17.84 21.35
N PRO A 643 11.38 18.83 22.03
CA PRO A 643 11.11 18.72 23.47
C PRO A 643 10.24 17.51 23.88
N HIS A 644 9.15 17.28 23.13
CA HIS A 644 8.06 16.39 23.56
C HIS A 644 8.42 14.90 23.66
N VAL A 645 9.35 14.38 22.85
CA VAL A 645 9.68 12.93 22.86
C VAL A 645 10.30 12.48 24.20
N THR A 646 10.83 13.42 25.00
CA THR A 646 11.52 13.13 26.26
C THR A 646 10.60 13.12 27.49
N GLU A 647 9.32 13.49 27.34
CA GLU A 647 8.35 13.49 28.45
C GLU A 647 7.40 12.27 28.43
N PHE A 648 6.99 11.77 27.26
CA PHE A 648 6.18 10.53 27.17
C PHE A 648 6.86 9.31 27.83
N LEU A 649 8.19 9.25 27.77
CA LEU A 649 9.04 8.24 28.41
C LEU A 649 9.11 8.34 29.95
N LYS A 650 8.53 9.38 30.57
CA LYS A 650 8.49 9.61 32.02
C LYS A 650 7.09 9.51 32.64
N MET A 651 6.06 9.29 31.82
CA MET A 651 4.69 9.14 32.32
C MET A 651 4.49 7.72 32.87
N LYS A 652 4.09 7.61 34.14
CA LYS A 652 3.75 6.35 34.83
C LYS A 652 2.68 5.58 34.06
N LYS A 653 2.85 4.26 33.87
CA LYS A 653 1.92 3.39 33.11
C LYS A 653 1.54 2.21 33.99
N ILE A 654 0.30 2.19 34.47
CA ILE A 654 -0.21 1.18 35.39
C ILE A 654 -1.16 0.27 34.63
N ASP A 655 -0.65 -0.89 34.25
CA ASP A 655 -1.38 -1.96 33.59
C ASP A 655 -2.38 -2.59 34.57
N ALA A 656 -3.63 -2.17 34.44
CA ALA A 656 -4.73 -2.50 35.35
C ALA A 656 -5.32 -3.90 35.12
N PHE A 657 -4.94 -4.61 34.05
CA PHE A 657 -5.41 -5.97 33.79
C PHE A 657 -4.32 -6.80 33.08
N ASN A 658 -3.58 -7.53 33.90
CA ASN A 658 -2.60 -8.54 33.50
C ASN A 658 -2.65 -9.71 34.48
N HIS A 659 -2.18 -10.87 34.02
CA HIS A 659 -2.45 -12.14 34.67
C HIS A 659 -1.18 -12.82 35.18
N ILE A 660 -1.24 -13.39 36.38
CA ILE A 660 -0.15 -14.13 37.03
C ILE A 660 -0.69 -15.38 37.74
N TRP A 661 0.18 -16.38 37.92
CA TRP A 661 0.01 -17.46 38.88
C TRP A 661 1.24 -17.48 39.82
N PRO A 662 1.13 -16.91 41.04
CA PRO A 662 2.21 -16.92 42.02
C PRO A 662 2.66 -18.35 42.35
N GLU A 663 3.93 -18.55 42.72
CA GLU A 663 4.55 -19.88 42.85
C GLU A 663 3.73 -20.85 43.72
N LYS A 664 3.36 -20.48 44.95
CA LYS A 664 2.55 -21.36 45.83
C LYS A 664 1.12 -21.54 45.35
N PHE A 665 0.54 -20.57 44.63
CA PHE A 665 -0.77 -20.74 43.99
C PHE A 665 -0.68 -21.78 42.87
N PHE A 666 0.39 -21.74 42.07
CA PHE A 666 0.66 -22.72 41.02
C PHE A 666 0.93 -24.12 41.60
N GLU A 667 1.72 -24.22 42.68
CA GLU A 667 1.91 -25.48 43.42
C GLU A 667 0.59 -26.03 43.97
N ALA A 668 -0.23 -25.19 44.61
CA ALA A 668 -1.53 -25.58 45.14
C ALA A 668 -2.50 -26.00 44.03
N LEU A 669 -2.53 -25.27 42.91
CA LEU A 669 -3.33 -25.61 41.73
C LEU A 669 -2.94 -26.97 41.17
N ILE A 670 -1.63 -27.22 40.96
CA ILE A 670 -1.10 -28.51 40.49
C ILE A 670 -1.41 -29.64 41.47
N ALA A 671 -1.39 -29.40 42.79
CA ALA A 671 -1.73 -30.39 43.80
C ALA A 671 -3.22 -30.81 43.77
N GLU A 672 -4.13 -29.93 43.34
CA GLU A 672 -5.56 -30.23 43.19
C GLU A 672 -5.88 -30.87 41.83
N ILE A 673 -5.40 -30.31 40.71
CA ILE A 673 -5.76 -30.79 39.35
C ILE A 673 -4.87 -31.93 38.85
N GLY A 674 -3.70 -32.16 39.46
CA GLY A 674 -2.74 -33.23 39.15
C GLY A 674 -1.97 -33.08 37.83
N THR A 675 -2.60 -32.65 36.75
CA THR A 675 -1.96 -32.42 35.44
C THR A 675 -2.74 -31.39 34.62
N MET A 676 -2.02 -30.41 34.05
CA MET A 676 -2.63 -29.33 33.26
C MET A 676 -3.17 -29.81 31.91
N THR A 677 -4.39 -29.35 31.59
CA THR A 677 -5.14 -29.68 30.37
C THR A 677 -5.77 -28.43 29.75
N ALA A 678 -5.98 -28.45 28.43
CA ALA A 678 -6.58 -27.37 27.64
C ALA A 678 -6.04 -25.96 28.03
N ILE A 679 -6.93 -25.04 28.41
CA ILE A 679 -6.61 -23.67 28.81
C ILE A 679 -5.64 -23.59 30.01
N THR A 680 -5.69 -24.51 30.99
CA THR A 680 -4.69 -24.48 32.09
C THR A 680 -3.28 -24.76 31.59
N LYS A 681 -3.15 -25.63 30.57
CA LYS A 681 -1.87 -25.86 29.91
C LYS A 681 -1.43 -24.65 29.09
N ARG A 682 -2.33 -23.97 28.36
CA ARG A 682 -2.02 -22.71 27.66
C ARG A 682 -1.40 -21.69 28.63
N SER A 683 -2.01 -21.48 29.79
CA SER A 683 -1.51 -20.54 30.80
C SER A 683 -0.17 -21.00 31.42
N GLY A 684 -0.02 -22.30 31.70
CA GLY A 684 1.22 -22.86 32.29
C GLY A 684 2.41 -22.93 31.32
N ASP A 685 2.17 -23.05 30.01
CA ASP A 685 3.22 -23.04 28.98
C ASP A 685 3.81 -21.62 28.73
N VAL A 686 3.22 -20.55 29.27
CA VAL A 686 3.71 -19.17 29.15
C VAL A 686 4.68 -18.82 30.31
N PRO A 687 5.98 -18.59 30.06
CA PRO A 687 6.95 -18.45 31.15
C PRO A 687 6.69 -17.28 32.11
N MET A 688 6.23 -16.13 31.61
CA MET A 688 5.91 -14.93 32.41
C MET A 688 4.69 -15.12 33.35
N MET A 689 3.95 -16.23 33.20
CA MET A 689 2.82 -16.56 34.10
C MET A 689 3.29 -16.90 35.51
N THR A 690 4.39 -17.65 35.64
CA THR A 690 4.90 -18.18 36.91
C THR A 690 6.34 -17.76 37.23
N ASN A 691 7.15 -17.40 36.22
CA ASN A 691 8.53 -16.97 36.41
C ASN A 691 8.62 -15.45 36.58
N LEU A 692 8.94 -15.00 37.81
CA LEU A 692 9.07 -13.58 38.15
C LEU A 692 10.28 -12.91 37.51
N ASP A 693 11.43 -13.57 37.39
CA ASP A 693 12.61 -13.02 36.69
C ASP A 693 12.24 -12.65 35.24
N ARG A 694 11.52 -13.55 34.56
CA ARG A 694 11.04 -13.31 33.18
C ARG A 694 9.97 -12.22 33.11
N ARG A 695 9.13 -12.08 34.13
CA ARG A 695 8.20 -10.93 34.25
C ARG A 695 8.95 -9.62 34.38
N PHE A 696 10.00 -9.57 35.22
CA PHE A 696 10.82 -8.38 35.38
C PHE A 696 11.60 -8.05 34.10
N GLU A 697 12.19 -9.05 33.41
CA GLU A 697 12.81 -8.86 32.08
C GLU A 697 11.85 -8.19 31.07
N VAL A 698 10.60 -8.65 31.00
CA VAL A 698 9.60 -8.11 30.07
C VAL A 698 9.17 -6.71 30.48
N MET A 699 8.86 -6.47 31.75
CA MET A 699 8.51 -5.15 32.25
C MET A 699 9.65 -4.13 32.07
N ASP A 700 10.90 -4.53 32.26
CA ASP A 700 12.09 -3.68 32.07
C ASP A 700 12.21 -3.14 30.63
N MET A 701 11.66 -3.85 29.63
CA MET A 701 11.61 -3.38 28.24
C MET A 701 10.77 -2.09 28.06
N PHE A 702 9.85 -1.81 28.98
CA PHE A 702 8.93 -0.67 28.96
C PHE A 702 9.35 0.45 29.92
N GLY A 703 10.50 0.30 30.60
CA GLY A 703 11.08 1.29 31.49
C GLY A 703 10.56 1.24 32.94
N PRO A 704 11.20 1.98 33.86
CA PRO A 704 10.90 1.93 35.30
C PRO A 704 9.52 2.50 35.66
N GLU A 705 8.92 3.26 34.74
CA GLU A 705 7.58 3.84 34.88
C GLU A 705 6.45 2.82 34.63
N TYR A 706 6.77 1.60 34.15
CA TYR A 706 5.79 0.55 33.87
C TYR A 706 5.52 -0.35 35.08
N GLN A 707 4.28 -0.39 35.51
CA GLN A 707 3.81 -1.08 36.70
C GLN A 707 2.58 -1.96 36.40
N GLN A 708 2.37 -3.03 37.18
CA GLN A 708 1.31 -4.01 36.97
C GLN A 708 0.44 -4.20 38.21
N ILE A 709 -0.88 -4.02 38.09
CA ILE A 709 -1.84 -4.48 39.11
C ILE A 709 -2.04 -5.98 38.91
N LEU A 710 -1.69 -6.80 39.89
CA LEU A 710 -1.72 -8.26 39.73
C LEU A 710 -3.15 -8.82 39.79
N SER A 711 -3.48 -9.74 38.88
CA SER A 711 -4.70 -10.54 38.91
C SER A 711 -4.41 -12.02 38.59
N LEU A 712 -5.26 -12.95 39.06
CA LEU A 712 -5.08 -14.35 38.73
C LEU A 712 -5.50 -14.65 37.28
N ALA A 713 -4.68 -15.45 36.60
CA ALA A 713 -5.01 -15.93 35.26
C ALA A 713 -6.19 -16.90 35.23
N SER A 714 -6.99 -16.80 34.18
CA SER A 714 -8.00 -17.80 33.80
C SER A 714 -7.38 -19.22 33.69
N PRO A 715 -8.13 -20.30 33.96
CA PRO A 715 -9.59 -20.38 34.16
C PRO A 715 -10.18 -19.80 35.47
N PRO A 716 -11.52 -19.68 35.55
CA PRO A 716 -12.24 -19.44 36.81
C PRO A 716 -11.95 -20.51 37.89
N LEU A 717 -11.99 -20.10 39.16
CA LEU A 717 -11.59 -20.95 40.30
C LEU A 717 -12.44 -22.23 40.41
N GLU A 718 -13.72 -22.18 40.05
CA GLU A 718 -14.62 -23.33 40.02
C GLU A 718 -14.26 -24.39 38.98
N LYS A 719 -13.38 -24.08 38.01
CA LYS A 719 -12.86 -25.08 37.07
C LYS A 719 -11.77 -25.97 37.67
N PHE A 720 -11.30 -25.67 38.88
CA PHE A 720 -10.22 -26.41 39.54
C PHE A 720 -10.72 -27.42 40.58
N GLY A 721 -11.98 -27.33 41.05
CA GLY A 721 -12.53 -28.28 42.01
C GLY A 721 -13.83 -27.83 42.68
N ALA A 722 -14.16 -28.50 43.78
CA ALA A 722 -15.33 -28.20 44.61
C ALA A 722 -15.24 -26.79 45.25
N PRO A 723 -16.35 -26.23 45.79
CA PRO A 723 -16.37 -24.88 46.36
C PRO A 723 -15.26 -24.59 47.39
N ASP A 724 -14.93 -25.54 48.27
CA ASP A 724 -13.83 -25.38 49.23
C ASP A 724 -12.44 -25.29 48.55
N VAL A 725 -12.25 -25.94 47.40
CA VAL A 725 -11.02 -25.84 46.59
C VAL A 725 -10.95 -24.46 45.93
N ALA A 726 -12.06 -23.97 45.37
CA ALA A 726 -12.14 -22.62 44.81
C ALA A 726 -11.81 -21.55 45.87
N VAL A 727 -12.37 -21.68 47.08
CA VAL A 727 -12.06 -20.78 48.22
C VAL A 727 -10.60 -20.89 48.64
N LYS A 728 -10.07 -22.10 48.83
CA LYS A 728 -8.66 -22.35 49.18
C LYS A 728 -7.70 -21.69 48.18
N LEU A 729 -7.92 -21.91 46.89
CA LEU A 729 -7.08 -21.34 45.82
C LEU A 729 -7.23 -19.81 45.73
N GLY A 730 -8.45 -19.28 45.86
CA GLY A 730 -8.71 -17.83 45.90
C GLY A 730 -7.99 -17.12 47.04
N ARG A 731 -7.97 -17.72 48.25
CA ARG A 731 -7.25 -17.18 49.40
C ARG A 731 -5.73 -17.23 49.20
N ILE A 732 -5.16 -18.39 48.84
CA ILE A 732 -3.71 -18.54 48.57
C ILE A 732 -3.24 -17.55 47.48
N GLY A 733 -4.01 -17.40 46.39
CA GLY A 733 -3.67 -16.47 45.33
C GLY A 733 -3.69 -15.01 45.78
N SER A 734 -4.65 -14.63 46.62
CA SER A 734 -4.76 -13.28 47.20
C SER A 734 -3.64 -12.98 48.19
N GLU A 735 -3.31 -13.92 49.08
CA GLU A 735 -2.20 -13.82 50.05
C GLU A 735 -0.85 -13.67 49.34
N GLU A 736 -0.56 -14.48 48.32
CA GLU A 736 0.71 -14.40 47.60
C GLU A 736 0.81 -13.17 46.68
N MET A 737 -0.28 -12.72 46.05
CA MET A 737 -0.26 -11.45 45.30
C MET A 737 -0.07 -10.24 46.22
N ALA A 738 -0.71 -10.23 47.41
CA ALA A 738 -0.48 -9.21 48.43
C ALA A 738 0.99 -9.19 48.88
N LYS A 739 1.59 -10.37 49.11
CA LYS A 739 3.02 -10.52 49.42
C LYS A 739 3.92 -9.96 48.31
N LEU A 740 3.65 -10.27 47.04
CA LEU A 740 4.42 -9.75 45.91
C LEU A 740 4.35 -8.22 45.78
N CYS A 741 3.21 -7.61 46.10
CA CYS A 741 3.07 -6.15 46.16
C CYS A 741 3.87 -5.52 47.31
N GLN A 742 4.03 -6.23 48.43
CA GLN A 742 4.86 -5.78 49.56
C GLN A 742 6.36 -5.94 49.29
N GLU A 743 6.77 -6.99 48.57
CA GLU A 743 8.17 -7.26 48.21
C GLU A 743 8.66 -6.43 47.01
N HIS A 744 7.77 -6.07 46.08
CA HIS A 744 8.11 -5.31 44.86
C HIS A 744 7.14 -4.14 44.58
N PRO A 745 6.93 -3.19 45.51
CA PRO A 745 5.95 -2.10 45.35
C PRO A 745 6.23 -1.18 44.16
N ASP A 746 7.51 -1.03 43.77
CA ASP A 746 7.91 -0.26 42.58
C ASP A 746 7.49 -0.93 41.26
N ARG A 747 7.07 -2.20 41.30
CA ARG A 747 6.65 -3.01 40.13
C ARG A 747 5.16 -3.36 40.20
N PHE A 748 4.69 -3.74 41.38
CA PHE A 748 3.35 -4.21 41.66
C PHE A 748 2.68 -3.28 42.70
N PRO A 749 2.11 -2.14 42.28
CA PRO A 749 1.52 -1.15 43.19
C PRO A 749 0.22 -1.63 43.85
N GLY A 750 -0.30 -2.79 43.45
CA GLY A 750 -1.44 -3.44 44.09
C GLY A 750 -1.88 -4.70 43.33
N PHE A 751 -2.95 -5.31 43.82
CA PHE A 751 -3.54 -6.52 43.24
C PHE A 751 -5.07 -6.50 43.38
N ILE A 752 -5.73 -7.43 42.70
CA ILE A 752 -7.14 -7.76 42.92
C ILE A 752 -7.27 -9.23 43.34
N GLY A 753 -8.12 -9.52 44.32
CA GLY A 753 -8.46 -10.92 44.65
C GLY A 753 -9.40 -11.53 43.61
N THR A 754 -9.60 -12.84 43.61
CA THR A 754 -10.57 -13.51 42.71
C THR A 754 -11.69 -14.13 43.53
N VAL A 755 -12.94 -13.87 43.16
CA VAL A 755 -14.11 -14.31 43.94
C VAL A 755 -14.37 -15.81 43.74
N PRO A 756 -14.44 -16.63 44.81
CA PRO A 756 -14.81 -18.04 44.72
C PRO A 756 -16.33 -18.19 44.67
N VAL A 757 -16.93 -17.83 43.54
CA VAL A 757 -18.39 -17.60 43.41
C VAL A 757 -19.25 -18.85 43.64
N THR A 758 -18.69 -20.05 43.54
CA THR A 758 -19.38 -21.32 43.85
C THR A 758 -19.56 -21.59 45.35
N ALA A 759 -19.01 -20.74 46.22
CA ALA A 759 -19.24 -20.75 47.66
C ALA A 759 -20.01 -19.48 48.09
N PRO A 760 -21.29 -19.27 47.72
CA PRO A 760 -22.00 -18.02 47.96
C PRO A 760 -22.10 -17.62 49.44
N ASP A 761 -22.15 -18.60 50.37
CA ASP A 761 -22.14 -18.35 51.81
C ASP A 761 -20.79 -17.79 52.33
N ARG A 762 -19.70 -17.97 51.58
CA ARG A 762 -18.33 -17.58 51.96
C ARG A 762 -17.67 -16.57 51.01
N MET A 763 -18.19 -16.36 49.80
CA MET A 763 -17.57 -15.45 48.82
C MET A 763 -17.38 -14.03 49.37
N VAL A 764 -18.30 -13.55 50.23
CA VAL A 764 -18.22 -12.24 50.88
C VAL A 764 -17.16 -12.23 52.00
N GLU A 765 -16.94 -13.34 52.70
CA GLU A 765 -15.84 -13.50 53.68
C GLU A 765 -14.48 -13.34 52.98
N GLU A 766 -14.29 -14.03 51.85
CA GLU A 766 -13.05 -13.97 51.07
C GLU A 766 -12.85 -12.58 50.41
N CYS A 767 -13.93 -11.92 49.97
CA CYS A 767 -13.86 -10.53 49.49
C CYS A 767 -13.50 -9.54 50.60
N ARG A 768 -13.98 -9.74 51.83
CA ARG A 768 -13.57 -8.94 53.00
C ARG A 768 -12.10 -9.19 53.33
N HIS A 769 -11.67 -10.45 53.38
CA HIS A 769 -10.28 -10.78 53.65
C HIS A 769 -9.32 -10.14 52.63
N ALA A 770 -9.63 -10.24 51.32
CA ALA A 770 -8.83 -9.62 50.28
C ALA A 770 -8.81 -8.08 50.37
N VAL A 771 -9.96 -7.42 50.59
CA VAL A 771 -10.07 -5.95 50.55
C VAL A 771 -9.69 -5.27 51.87
N GLU A 772 -10.14 -5.81 53.00
CA GLU A 772 -10.03 -5.20 54.34
C GLU A 772 -8.74 -5.62 55.06
N ASP A 773 -8.35 -6.91 55.01
CA ASP A 773 -7.13 -7.40 55.67
C ASP A 773 -5.88 -7.28 54.79
N LEU A 774 -5.98 -7.66 53.50
CA LEU A 774 -4.86 -7.71 52.56
C LEU A 774 -4.71 -6.45 51.69
N GLY A 775 -5.71 -5.55 51.68
CA GLY A 775 -5.64 -4.26 51.00
C GLY A 775 -5.86 -4.26 49.48
N ALA A 776 -6.58 -5.25 48.93
CA ALA A 776 -6.85 -5.36 47.49
C ALA A 776 -7.50 -4.09 46.89
N LEU A 777 -7.17 -3.81 45.63
CA LEU A 777 -7.70 -2.67 44.89
C LEU A 777 -9.15 -2.90 44.40
N GLY A 778 -9.56 -4.17 44.30
CA GLY A 778 -10.86 -4.64 43.83
C GLY A 778 -10.91 -6.17 43.82
N MET A 779 -11.95 -6.74 43.20
CA MET A 779 -12.11 -8.20 43.06
C MET A 779 -12.45 -8.59 41.62
N GLN A 780 -11.83 -9.66 41.12
CA GLN A 780 -12.12 -10.28 39.83
C GLN A 780 -13.30 -11.25 39.92
N ILE A 781 -14.27 -11.06 39.04
CA ILE A 781 -15.37 -11.98 38.75
C ILE A 781 -15.33 -12.40 37.29
N PHE A 782 -15.99 -13.51 37.00
CA PHE A 782 -16.21 -13.97 35.63
C PHE A 782 -17.63 -13.65 35.16
N THR A 783 -17.82 -13.60 33.85
CA THR A 783 -19.12 -13.34 33.17
C THR A 783 -20.23 -14.35 33.50
N ASN A 784 -19.85 -15.58 33.82
CA ASN A 784 -20.72 -16.68 34.19
C ASN A 784 -20.03 -17.59 35.21
N VAL A 785 -20.81 -18.41 35.92
CA VAL A 785 -20.32 -19.47 36.82
C VAL A 785 -20.91 -20.78 36.36
N GLU A 786 -20.11 -21.65 35.77
CA GLU A 786 -20.56 -22.92 35.15
C GLU A 786 -21.73 -22.78 34.15
N GLY A 787 -21.78 -21.66 33.41
CA GLY A 787 -22.86 -21.32 32.47
C GLY A 787 -24.06 -20.63 33.13
N ARG A 788 -24.09 -20.50 34.45
CA ARG A 788 -25.09 -19.71 35.18
C ARG A 788 -24.76 -18.21 35.06
N PRO A 789 -25.73 -17.33 34.79
CA PRO A 789 -25.47 -15.88 34.69
C PRO A 789 -25.31 -15.24 36.08
N MET A 790 -24.48 -14.20 36.13
CA MET A 790 -24.07 -13.53 37.39
C MET A 790 -25.11 -12.60 38.03
N ASP A 791 -26.30 -12.45 37.45
CA ASP A 791 -27.39 -11.62 37.98
C ASP A 791 -28.47 -12.39 38.77
N LEU A 792 -28.15 -13.62 39.21
CA LEU A 792 -29.02 -14.43 40.05
C LEU A 792 -28.96 -14.00 41.53
N ALA A 793 -30.07 -14.18 42.24
CA ALA A 793 -30.27 -13.62 43.58
C ALA A 793 -29.22 -14.06 44.63
N GLU A 794 -28.67 -15.28 44.52
CA GLU A 794 -27.62 -15.78 45.42
C GLU A 794 -26.27 -15.05 45.25
N PHE A 795 -26.08 -14.33 44.14
CA PHE A 795 -24.91 -13.50 43.88
C PHE A 795 -25.09 -12.03 44.33
N GLU A 796 -26.29 -11.61 44.72
CA GLU A 796 -26.55 -10.23 45.15
C GLU A 796 -25.71 -9.74 46.36
N PRO A 797 -25.42 -10.56 47.40
CA PRO A 797 -24.57 -10.15 48.53
C PRO A 797 -23.16 -9.71 48.13
N LEU A 798 -22.64 -10.20 46.99
CA LEU A 798 -21.35 -9.77 46.45
C LEU A 798 -21.41 -8.31 45.97
N TYR A 799 -22.44 -7.96 45.20
CA TYR A 799 -22.64 -6.61 44.68
C TYR A 799 -22.97 -5.61 45.78
N GLU A 800 -23.77 -6.03 46.77
CA GLU A 800 -24.03 -5.26 47.99
C GLU A 800 -22.73 -4.94 48.74
N TYR A 801 -21.90 -5.96 48.99
CA TYR A 801 -20.61 -5.77 49.66
C TYR A 801 -19.68 -4.84 48.88
N MET A 802 -19.41 -5.12 47.60
CA MET A 802 -18.43 -4.35 46.82
C MET A 802 -18.85 -2.88 46.64
N ALA A 803 -20.16 -2.61 46.47
CA ALA A 803 -20.68 -1.25 46.45
C ALA A 803 -20.53 -0.57 47.83
N SER A 804 -20.81 -1.27 48.94
CA SER A 804 -20.64 -0.72 50.30
C SER A 804 -19.18 -0.45 50.67
N ALA A 805 -18.25 -1.25 50.16
CA ALA A 805 -16.81 -1.08 50.32
C ALA A 805 -16.22 0.02 49.41
N GLY A 806 -16.98 0.51 48.42
CA GLY A 806 -16.51 1.47 47.42
C GLY A 806 -15.39 0.90 46.54
N LYS A 807 -15.44 -0.39 46.20
CA LYS A 807 -14.37 -1.10 45.49
C LYS A 807 -14.87 -1.71 44.16
N PRO A 808 -14.08 -1.73 43.08
CA PRO A 808 -14.57 -2.15 41.78
C PRO A 808 -14.51 -3.67 41.59
N LEU A 809 -15.40 -4.16 40.73
CA LEU A 809 -15.36 -5.51 40.19
C LEU A 809 -14.68 -5.53 38.81
N TRP A 810 -13.68 -6.38 38.62
CA TRP A 810 -13.10 -6.67 37.30
C TRP A 810 -13.88 -7.81 36.66
N LEU A 811 -14.49 -7.57 35.50
CA LEU A 811 -15.32 -8.54 34.78
C LEU A 811 -14.54 -9.19 33.64
N HIS A 812 -14.06 -10.41 33.86
CA HIS A 812 -13.34 -11.21 32.87
C HIS A 812 -14.28 -12.22 32.16
N PRO A 813 -14.15 -12.46 30.85
CA PRO A 813 -14.92 -13.50 30.14
C PRO A 813 -14.51 -14.93 30.54
N ALA A 814 -15.41 -15.90 30.39
CA ALA A 814 -15.21 -17.28 30.83
C ALA A 814 -15.82 -18.35 29.90
N ARG A 815 -16.41 -17.96 28.76
CA ARG A 815 -16.82 -18.90 27.70
C ARG A 815 -15.64 -19.82 27.35
N ALA A 816 -15.93 -21.10 27.15
CA ALA A 816 -14.97 -22.13 26.76
C ALA A 816 -15.37 -22.76 25.41
N GLU A 817 -14.53 -23.64 24.88
CA GLU A 817 -14.73 -24.29 23.59
C GLU A 817 -15.99 -25.16 23.54
N ASN A 818 -16.51 -25.61 24.67
CA ASN A 818 -17.75 -26.41 24.74
C ASN A 818 -19.03 -25.66 24.34
N PHE A 819 -18.99 -24.34 24.18
CA PHE A 819 -20.14 -23.55 23.76
C PHE A 819 -20.22 -23.50 22.23
N ALA A 820 -21.06 -24.33 21.64
CA ALA A 820 -21.33 -24.44 20.21
C ALA A 820 -21.75 -23.11 19.54
N ASP A 821 -21.33 -22.90 18.29
CA ASP A 821 -21.65 -21.70 17.51
C ASP A 821 -22.93 -21.87 16.67
N TYR A 822 -23.22 -23.10 16.23
CA TYR A 822 -24.48 -23.49 15.60
C TYR A 822 -25.21 -24.61 16.36
N GLN A 823 -26.53 -24.65 16.28
CA GLN A 823 -27.40 -25.61 17.00
C GLN A 823 -27.15 -27.10 16.65
N SER A 824 -26.43 -27.38 15.56
CA SER A 824 -26.06 -28.72 15.11
C SER A 824 -24.69 -29.19 15.63
N GLU A 825 -23.96 -28.34 16.36
CA GLU A 825 -22.62 -28.59 16.86
C GLU A 825 -22.63 -28.91 18.36
N SER A 826 -21.59 -29.59 18.84
CA SER A 826 -21.40 -29.96 20.26
C SER A 826 -20.35 -29.11 20.97
N ARG A 827 -19.69 -28.21 20.24
CA ARG A 827 -18.60 -27.32 20.66
C ARG A 827 -18.40 -26.23 19.60
N SER A 828 -17.69 -25.16 19.95
CA SER A 828 -17.19 -24.17 19.00
C SER A 828 -16.12 -24.78 18.09
N GLU A 829 -16.05 -24.32 16.85
CA GLU A 829 -14.97 -24.64 15.91
C GLU A 829 -14.16 -23.37 15.58
N TYR A 830 -12.94 -23.54 15.08
CA TYR A 830 -12.05 -22.45 14.67
C TYR A 830 -11.73 -21.39 15.77
N GLU A 831 -11.78 -21.76 17.05
CA GLU A 831 -11.46 -20.87 18.18
C GLU A 831 -12.37 -19.62 18.30
N ILE A 832 -13.58 -19.69 17.75
CA ILE A 832 -14.58 -18.60 17.78
C ILE A 832 -15.04 -18.29 19.22
N TRP A 833 -15.10 -19.31 20.09
CA TRP A 833 -15.53 -19.23 21.49
C TRP A 833 -14.82 -18.17 22.34
N TRP A 834 -13.55 -17.85 22.07
CA TRP A 834 -12.88 -16.71 22.69
C TRP A 834 -12.87 -15.50 21.74
N THR A 835 -12.36 -15.68 20.51
CA THR A 835 -12.13 -14.59 19.52
C THR A 835 -13.32 -13.64 19.36
N PHE A 836 -14.54 -14.18 19.26
CA PHE A 836 -15.78 -13.38 19.28
C PHE A 836 -16.65 -13.70 20.49
N GLY A 837 -16.54 -14.92 21.04
CA GLY A 837 -17.37 -15.35 22.15
C GLY A 837 -17.06 -14.63 23.47
N TRP A 838 -15.81 -14.25 23.75
CA TRP A 838 -15.46 -13.48 24.94
C TRP A 838 -16.02 -12.05 24.92
N PRO A 839 -15.78 -11.20 23.88
CA PRO A 839 -16.42 -9.89 23.79
C PRO A 839 -17.96 -9.94 23.80
N TYR A 840 -18.57 -10.97 23.18
CA TYR A 840 -20.01 -11.17 23.22
C TYR A 840 -20.51 -11.50 24.64
N GLU A 841 -19.83 -12.40 25.34
CA GLU A 841 -20.22 -12.83 26.68
C GLU A 841 -20.05 -11.70 27.71
N THR A 842 -18.97 -10.92 27.61
CA THR A 842 -18.79 -9.67 28.38
C THR A 842 -19.98 -8.73 28.16
N SER A 843 -20.38 -8.51 26.90
CA SER A 843 -21.52 -7.66 26.54
C SER A 843 -22.85 -8.20 27.07
N ALA A 844 -23.02 -9.53 27.09
CA ALA A 844 -24.19 -10.19 27.65
C ALA A 844 -24.24 -10.04 29.18
N ALA A 845 -23.11 -10.20 29.88
CA ALA A 845 -23.01 -9.99 31.32
C ALA A 845 -23.32 -8.54 31.73
N MET A 846 -22.77 -7.54 31.00
CA MET A 846 -23.15 -6.13 31.17
C MET A 846 -24.67 -5.95 31.07
N ALA A 847 -25.29 -6.50 30.03
CA ALA A 847 -26.74 -6.38 29.81
C ALA A 847 -27.57 -7.08 30.91
N ARG A 848 -27.10 -8.23 31.42
CA ARG A 848 -27.73 -8.91 32.57
C ARG A 848 -27.66 -8.03 33.83
N LEU A 849 -26.52 -7.42 34.15
CA LEU A 849 -26.38 -6.52 35.30
C LEU A 849 -27.24 -5.25 35.18
N VAL A 850 -27.39 -4.69 33.97
CA VAL A 850 -28.29 -3.55 33.71
C VAL A 850 -29.75 -3.96 33.89
N PHE A 851 -30.24 -4.98 33.17
CA PHE A 851 -31.68 -5.32 33.18
C PHE A 851 -32.16 -6.09 34.43
N SER A 852 -31.25 -6.67 35.23
CA SER A 852 -31.52 -7.12 36.62
C SER A 852 -31.53 -5.98 37.64
N LYS A 853 -31.20 -4.76 37.20
CA LYS A 853 -31.19 -3.52 37.98
C LYS A 853 -30.12 -3.47 39.07
N MET A 854 -28.97 -4.14 38.87
CA MET A 854 -27.94 -4.24 39.91
C MET A 854 -27.44 -2.85 40.36
N PHE A 855 -27.26 -1.93 39.42
CA PHE A 855 -26.89 -0.52 39.66
C PHE A 855 -28.01 0.32 40.31
N ASP A 856 -29.28 -0.05 40.16
CA ASP A 856 -30.39 0.61 40.85
C ASP A 856 -30.55 0.10 42.29
N LYS A 857 -30.20 -1.17 42.56
CA LYS A 857 -30.16 -1.77 43.91
C LYS A 857 -28.97 -1.26 44.71
N TYR A 858 -27.80 -1.21 44.07
CA TYR A 858 -26.51 -0.89 44.70
C TYR A 858 -25.85 0.33 44.02
N PRO A 859 -26.34 1.56 44.27
CA PRO A 859 -25.68 2.78 43.80
C PRO A 859 -24.24 2.85 44.30
N GLY A 860 -23.30 3.20 43.42
CA GLY A 860 -21.87 3.19 43.71
C GLY A 860 -21.15 1.89 43.33
N LEU A 861 -21.88 0.85 42.91
CA LEU A 861 -21.28 -0.33 42.28
C LEU A 861 -20.50 0.09 41.02
N THR A 862 -19.21 -0.23 40.99
CA THR A 862 -18.33 0.02 39.83
C THR A 862 -17.83 -1.30 39.25
N VAL A 863 -17.84 -1.40 37.92
CA VAL A 863 -17.40 -2.59 37.18
C VAL A 863 -16.45 -2.17 36.07
N ILE A 864 -15.22 -2.68 36.09
CA ILE A 864 -14.26 -2.58 34.98
C ILE A 864 -14.49 -3.76 34.06
N THR A 865 -14.54 -3.49 32.75
CA THR A 865 -15.03 -4.42 31.75
C THR A 865 -13.97 -4.70 30.69
N HIS A 866 -13.56 -5.98 30.62
CA HIS A 866 -12.38 -6.40 29.87
C HIS A 866 -12.59 -6.32 28.35
N HIS A 867 -11.50 -6.17 27.60
CA HIS A 867 -11.48 -5.98 26.15
C HIS A 867 -12.27 -4.74 25.70
N ALA A 868 -11.98 -3.56 26.28
CA ALA A 868 -12.58 -2.28 25.88
C ALA A 868 -14.14 -2.25 25.92
N GLY A 869 -14.75 -2.95 26.88
CA GLY A 869 -16.22 -3.07 26.97
C GLY A 869 -16.83 -4.08 26.00
N GLY A 870 -16.03 -4.99 25.44
CA GLY A 870 -16.45 -6.05 24.55
C GLY A 870 -17.03 -5.52 23.23
N MET A 871 -18.32 -5.76 22.99
CA MET A 871 -19.03 -5.31 21.78
C MET A 871 -19.96 -4.12 22.04
N VAL A 872 -20.13 -3.65 23.28
CA VAL A 872 -21.14 -2.63 23.63
C VAL A 872 -20.86 -1.27 22.97
N PRO A 873 -19.63 -0.70 23.01
CA PRO A 873 -19.36 0.60 22.37
C PRO A 873 -19.60 0.58 20.86
N PHE A 874 -19.02 -0.40 20.17
CA PHE A 874 -19.12 -0.52 18.71
C PHE A 874 -20.55 -0.77 18.23
N PHE A 875 -21.41 -1.34 19.07
CA PHE A 875 -22.83 -1.54 18.79
C PHE A 875 -23.75 -0.60 19.57
N GLU A 876 -23.32 0.60 19.99
CA GLU A 876 -24.17 1.50 20.77
C GLU A 876 -25.51 1.85 20.09
N GLY A 877 -25.50 2.03 18.75
CA GLY A 877 -26.71 2.21 17.93
C GLY A 877 -27.65 0.99 17.86
N ARG A 878 -27.23 -0.20 18.32
CA ARG A 878 -28.08 -1.37 18.57
C ARG A 878 -28.44 -1.51 20.05
N VAL A 879 -27.51 -1.23 20.97
CA VAL A 879 -27.71 -1.25 22.43
C VAL A 879 -28.79 -0.25 22.86
N GLY A 880 -28.74 0.99 22.38
CA GLY A 880 -29.78 1.99 22.63
C GLY A 880 -31.09 1.68 21.87
N PRO A 881 -31.26 2.16 20.61
CA PRO A 881 -32.50 2.04 19.84
C PRO A 881 -33.00 0.60 19.56
N GLY A 882 -32.16 -0.43 19.73
CA GLY A 882 -32.58 -1.83 19.63
C GLY A 882 -33.28 -2.33 20.89
N TRP A 883 -32.78 -2.01 22.09
CA TRP A 883 -33.48 -2.35 23.34
C TRP A 883 -34.65 -1.42 23.66
N ASP A 884 -34.75 -0.23 23.05
CA ASP A 884 -36.02 0.53 23.01
C ASP A 884 -37.17 -0.19 22.28
N GLN A 885 -36.87 -1.30 21.61
CA GLN A 885 -37.84 -2.21 20.98
C GLN A 885 -38.00 -3.53 21.75
N MET A 886 -37.47 -3.63 22.97
CA MET A 886 -37.66 -4.79 23.86
C MET A 886 -39.16 -5.05 24.10
N GLY A 887 -39.57 -6.32 24.00
CA GLY A 887 -40.98 -6.74 24.00
C GLY A 887 -41.70 -6.67 22.65
N LYS A 888 -41.18 -5.95 21.63
CA LYS A 888 -41.84 -5.83 20.31
C LYS A 888 -41.51 -6.97 19.33
N ARG A 889 -40.55 -7.83 19.65
CA ARG A 889 -40.01 -8.90 18.77
C ARG A 889 -40.09 -10.30 19.40
N THR A 890 -40.75 -10.41 20.55
CA THR A 890 -40.77 -11.60 21.41
C THR A 890 -42.17 -11.66 22.02
N SER A 891 -43.02 -12.56 21.50
CA SER A 891 -44.46 -12.57 21.77
C SER A 891 -44.89 -13.59 22.83
N ASP A 892 -43.98 -14.44 23.28
CA ASP A 892 -44.15 -15.45 24.33
C ASP A 892 -44.21 -14.84 25.75
N ARG A 893 -43.67 -13.64 25.94
CA ARG A 893 -43.59 -12.95 27.24
C ARG A 893 -43.35 -11.45 27.07
N ASP A 894 -43.94 -10.64 27.94
CA ASP A 894 -43.71 -9.20 27.95
C ASP A 894 -42.34 -8.86 28.56
N LEU A 895 -41.36 -8.61 27.69
CA LEU A 895 -40.03 -8.12 28.09
C LEU A 895 -39.97 -6.60 28.27
N SER A 896 -41.01 -5.83 27.90
CA SER A 896 -40.97 -4.36 28.00
C SER A 896 -40.79 -3.88 29.45
N VAL A 897 -41.34 -4.64 30.40
CA VAL A 897 -41.20 -4.44 31.87
C VAL A 897 -39.74 -4.36 32.32
N ALA A 898 -38.83 -5.12 31.70
CA ALA A 898 -37.42 -5.12 32.07
C ALA A 898 -36.73 -3.78 31.76
N ARG A 899 -37.15 -3.08 30.69
CA ARG A 899 -36.67 -1.72 30.37
C ARG A 899 -37.45 -0.64 31.13
N THR A 900 -38.78 -0.74 31.22
CA THR A 900 -39.63 0.32 31.81
C THR A 900 -39.58 0.41 33.33
N SER A 901 -38.93 -0.56 34.00
CA SER A 901 -38.82 -0.58 35.47
C SER A 901 -37.39 -0.34 35.99
N LEU A 902 -36.49 0.14 35.14
CA LEU A 902 -35.24 0.83 35.52
C LEU A 902 -35.55 2.26 35.98
N LYS A 903 -34.71 2.86 36.85
CA LYS A 903 -34.87 4.26 37.27
C LYS A 903 -34.51 5.28 36.18
N ARG A 904 -33.68 4.89 35.20
CA ARG A 904 -33.12 5.74 34.14
C ARG A 904 -33.13 5.03 32.76
N PRO A 905 -32.86 5.71 31.64
CA PRO A 905 -32.65 5.06 30.34
C PRO A 905 -31.55 3.98 30.40
N HIS A 906 -31.80 2.81 29.81
CA HIS A 906 -30.88 1.67 29.88
C HIS A 906 -29.47 1.98 29.37
N LEU A 907 -29.35 2.84 28.35
CA LEU A 907 -28.09 3.26 27.75
C LEU A 907 -27.18 4.05 28.71
N GLU A 908 -27.74 4.75 29.72
CA GLU A 908 -26.93 5.47 30.72
C GLU A 908 -26.12 4.48 31.58
N TYR A 909 -26.76 3.43 32.08
CA TYR A 909 -26.08 2.39 32.87
C TYR A 909 -24.97 1.69 32.08
N PHE A 910 -25.13 1.52 30.75
CA PHE A 910 -24.04 0.99 29.92
C PHE A 910 -22.84 1.95 29.88
N LYS A 911 -23.03 3.27 29.98
CA LYS A 911 -21.96 4.27 30.06
C LYS A 911 -21.41 4.47 31.49
N GLU A 912 -21.94 3.76 32.49
CA GLU A 912 -21.42 3.75 33.88
C GLU A 912 -20.39 2.64 34.14
N PHE A 913 -20.26 1.65 33.25
CA PHE A 913 -19.13 0.73 33.27
C PHE A 913 -17.82 1.48 32.99
N TYR A 914 -16.72 0.95 33.51
CA TYR A 914 -15.38 1.29 33.08
C TYR A 914 -14.92 0.28 32.04
N ALA A 915 -14.06 0.69 31.11
CA ALA A 915 -13.46 -0.17 30.10
C ALA A 915 -11.95 -0.09 30.16
N ASP A 916 -11.28 -1.15 29.76
CA ASP A 916 -9.83 -1.18 29.65
C ASP A 916 -9.32 -1.01 28.21
N THR A 917 -8.00 -0.96 28.03
CA THR A 917 -7.36 -0.92 26.71
C THR A 917 -6.93 -2.29 26.18
N ALA A 918 -7.35 -3.41 26.80
CA ALA A 918 -6.85 -4.75 26.49
C ALA A 918 -7.48 -5.34 25.21
N SER A 919 -7.24 -4.70 24.07
CA SER A 919 -7.93 -4.95 22.79
C SER A 919 -7.02 -5.52 21.68
N PHE A 920 -5.92 -6.18 22.05
CA PHE A 920 -5.00 -6.90 21.15
C PHE A 920 -4.52 -6.08 19.95
N GLY A 921 -4.13 -4.82 20.17
CA GLY A 921 -3.69 -3.91 19.11
C GLY A 921 -4.83 -3.18 18.36
N SER A 922 -6.08 -3.32 18.80
CA SER A 922 -7.22 -2.64 18.16
C SER A 922 -7.37 -1.18 18.62
N ARG A 923 -6.67 -0.28 17.93
CA ARG A 923 -6.83 1.19 18.07
C ARG A 923 -8.29 1.64 18.05
N LYS A 924 -9.10 1.09 17.15
CA LYS A 924 -10.52 1.48 17.01
C LYS A 924 -11.40 1.03 18.19
N ALA A 925 -11.03 -0.03 18.89
CA ALA A 925 -11.73 -0.41 20.13
C ALA A 925 -11.48 0.61 21.25
N ILE A 926 -10.23 1.08 21.40
CA ILE A 926 -9.86 2.08 22.41
C ILE A 926 -10.51 3.44 22.09
N GLU A 927 -10.45 3.89 20.83
CA GLU A 927 -11.12 5.13 20.41
C GLU A 927 -12.63 5.11 20.71
N HIS A 928 -13.34 4.01 20.37
CA HIS A 928 -14.77 3.89 20.68
C HIS A 928 -15.06 3.70 22.17
N ALA A 929 -14.16 3.12 22.98
CA ALA A 929 -14.32 3.07 24.43
C ALA A 929 -14.26 4.48 25.05
N ILE A 930 -13.30 5.32 24.61
CA ILE A 930 -13.19 6.72 25.05
C ILE A 930 -14.44 7.51 24.62
N GLU A 931 -14.91 7.34 23.38
CA GLU A 931 -16.13 7.97 22.86
C GLU A 931 -17.40 7.51 23.60
N PHE A 932 -17.49 6.23 23.96
CA PHE A 932 -18.71 5.66 24.54
C PHE A 932 -18.83 5.86 26.05
N PHE A 933 -17.80 5.50 26.83
CA PHE A 933 -17.80 5.58 28.30
C PHE A 933 -17.33 6.96 28.81
N GLY A 934 -16.57 7.70 28.00
CA GLY A 934 -16.01 9.00 28.36
C GLY A 934 -14.60 8.92 28.98
N GLU A 935 -13.93 10.07 28.99
CA GLU A 935 -12.52 10.23 29.37
C GLU A 935 -12.15 9.63 30.72
N ASP A 936 -13.01 9.75 31.73
CA ASP A 936 -12.73 9.35 33.10
C ASP A 936 -12.99 7.85 33.35
N ARG A 937 -13.41 7.09 32.33
CA ARG A 937 -13.85 5.69 32.45
C ARG A 937 -13.03 4.67 31.65
N VAL A 938 -11.96 5.10 30.98
CA VAL A 938 -11.03 4.20 30.27
C VAL A 938 -9.73 4.05 31.07
N VAL A 939 -9.31 2.81 31.34
CA VAL A 939 -8.06 2.49 32.07
C VAL A 939 -7.09 1.71 31.20
N PHE A 940 -5.80 1.97 31.34
CA PHE A 940 -4.77 1.21 30.63
C PHE A 940 -4.65 -0.22 31.18
N ALA A 941 -4.65 -1.21 30.29
CA ALA A 941 -4.38 -2.61 30.57
C ALA A 941 -3.91 -3.32 29.29
N SER A 942 -3.19 -4.45 29.42
CA SER A 942 -2.58 -5.13 28.28
C SER A 942 -3.03 -6.58 28.01
N ASP A 943 -3.67 -7.28 28.95
CA ASP A 943 -3.81 -8.77 28.91
C ASP A 943 -2.47 -9.50 28.74
N ALA A 944 -1.40 -8.96 29.35
CA ALA A 944 -0.15 -9.69 29.43
C ALA A 944 -0.31 -10.88 30.41
N PRO A 945 0.27 -12.07 30.13
CA PRO A 945 1.31 -12.32 29.12
C PRO A 945 0.84 -13.21 27.95
N PHE A 946 -0.44 -13.19 27.59
CA PHE A 946 -1.06 -14.20 26.71
C PHE A 946 -0.77 -14.07 25.21
N ASP A 947 0.13 -13.17 24.83
CA ASP A 947 0.46 -12.81 23.45
C ASP A 947 1.45 -13.78 22.76
N PRO A 948 1.60 -13.71 21.41
CA PRO A 948 2.51 -14.58 20.66
C PRO A 948 4.01 -14.47 20.97
N GLU A 949 4.47 -13.42 21.66
CA GLU A 949 5.86 -13.27 22.14
C GLU A 949 6.02 -13.72 23.61
N GLY A 950 4.92 -14.07 24.29
CA GLY A 950 4.91 -14.61 25.66
C GLY A 950 5.17 -13.57 26.75
N GLY A 951 4.58 -12.38 26.62
CA GLY A 951 4.71 -11.26 27.55
C GLY A 951 4.71 -9.87 26.90
N PRO A 952 5.60 -9.59 25.92
CA PRO A 952 5.90 -8.21 25.52
C PRO A 952 5.03 -7.66 24.38
N MET A 953 4.36 -8.46 23.54
CA MET A 953 3.66 -7.90 22.37
C MET A 953 2.48 -7.03 22.81
N TYR A 954 1.50 -7.55 23.55
CA TYR A 954 0.31 -6.75 23.86
C TYR A 954 0.61 -5.53 24.72
N ILE A 955 1.64 -5.57 25.58
CA ILE A 955 2.14 -4.39 26.30
C ILE A 955 2.62 -3.32 25.31
N ARG A 956 3.53 -3.71 24.39
CA ARG A 956 4.10 -2.82 23.37
C ARG A 956 3.01 -2.20 22.48
N GLU A 957 2.20 -3.03 21.82
CA GLU A 957 1.20 -2.55 20.86
C GLU A 957 0.19 -1.60 21.55
N THR A 958 -0.21 -1.89 22.80
CA THR A 958 -1.17 -1.05 23.52
C THR A 958 -0.55 0.29 23.96
N ILE A 959 0.72 0.30 24.39
CA ILE A 959 1.45 1.55 24.66
C ILE A 959 1.58 2.38 23.38
N GLU A 960 2.08 1.79 22.28
CA GLU A 960 2.27 2.48 21.00
C GLU A 960 0.95 3.06 20.45
N ILE A 961 -0.18 2.38 20.65
CA ILE A 961 -1.49 2.90 20.27
C ILE A 961 -1.88 4.12 21.10
N VAL A 962 -1.80 4.04 22.43
CA VAL A 962 -2.24 5.11 23.35
C VAL A 962 -1.34 6.35 23.27
N ASP A 963 -0.02 6.17 23.13
CA ASP A 963 0.90 7.28 22.87
C ASP A 963 0.56 7.98 21.55
N ALA A 964 0.27 7.22 20.49
CA ALA A 964 -0.11 7.76 19.17
C ALA A 964 -1.63 8.01 18.99
N LEU A 965 -2.43 8.14 20.05
CA LEU A 965 -3.80 8.68 19.97
C LEU A 965 -3.75 10.21 19.87
N ASP A 966 -4.67 10.80 19.08
CA ASP A 966 -4.87 12.25 18.96
C ASP A 966 -5.69 12.78 20.16
N ILE A 967 -5.07 12.70 21.34
CA ILE A 967 -5.63 13.06 22.65
C ILE A 967 -4.66 13.98 23.42
N SER A 968 -5.20 14.77 24.33
CA SER A 968 -4.40 15.64 25.20
C SER A 968 -3.51 14.83 26.15
N GLU A 969 -2.45 15.46 26.66
CA GLU A 969 -1.52 14.81 27.59
C GLU A 969 -2.18 14.50 28.94
N GLU A 970 -3.15 15.30 29.37
CA GLU A 970 -3.99 15.03 30.54
C GLU A 970 -4.87 13.79 30.34
N LEU A 971 -5.49 13.63 29.16
CA LEU A 971 -6.29 12.43 28.85
C LEU A 971 -5.41 11.18 28.72
N ARG A 972 -4.20 11.32 28.16
CA ARG A 972 -3.22 10.21 28.11
C ARG A 972 -2.77 9.80 29.52
N ALA A 973 -2.55 10.75 30.43
CA ALA A 973 -2.24 10.51 31.83
C ALA A 973 -3.42 9.88 32.61
N LYS A 974 -4.66 10.35 32.37
CA LYS A 974 -5.89 9.71 32.87
C LYS A 974 -5.93 8.22 32.52
N ILE A 975 -5.76 7.89 31.23
CA ILE A 975 -5.79 6.50 30.76
C ILE A 975 -4.66 5.67 31.38
N TYR A 976 -3.40 6.14 31.31
CA TYR A 976 -2.24 5.37 31.78
C TYR A 976 -2.19 5.14 33.29
N HIS A 977 -2.70 6.06 34.13
CA HIS A 977 -2.62 5.90 35.58
C HIS A 977 -3.69 6.66 36.38
N GLY A 978 -4.17 7.83 35.90
CA GLY A 978 -5.05 8.71 36.67
C GLY A 978 -6.42 8.09 37.00
N ASN A 979 -7.09 7.49 36.02
CA ASN A 979 -8.43 6.92 36.17
C ASN A 979 -8.42 5.69 37.09
N ILE A 980 -7.45 4.79 36.92
CA ILE A 980 -7.33 3.60 37.76
C ILE A 980 -6.98 3.97 39.21
N ALA A 981 -6.15 4.99 39.42
CA ALA A 981 -5.84 5.49 40.76
C ALA A 981 -7.06 6.15 41.44
N ALA A 982 -7.78 7.01 40.72
CA ALA A 982 -9.00 7.65 41.20
C ALA A 982 -10.11 6.64 41.55
N LEU A 983 -10.24 5.57 40.76
CA LEU A 983 -11.24 4.52 40.95
C LEU A 983 -10.93 3.57 42.12
N THR A 984 -9.65 3.28 42.38
CA THR A 984 -9.25 2.27 43.39
C THR A 984 -8.82 2.85 44.74
N GLY A 985 -8.50 4.15 44.77
CA GLY A 985 -7.84 4.83 45.89
C GLY A 985 -6.32 4.63 45.94
N LEU A 986 -5.72 4.08 44.88
CA LEU A 986 -4.27 3.87 44.79
C LEU A 986 -3.52 5.21 44.82
N LYS A 987 -2.42 5.27 45.59
CA LYS A 987 -1.55 6.44 45.72
C LYS A 987 -0.34 6.27 44.80
N LEU A 988 -0.06 7.30 44.00
CA LEU A 988 0.93 7.27 42.91
C LEU A 988 2.24 7.98 43.26
#